data_AF-A0A3A5WH17-F1
#
_entry.id   AF-A0A3A5WH17-F1
#
_cell.length_a   1.000
_cell.length_b   1.000
_cell.length_c   1.000
_cell.angle_alpha   90.00
_cell.angle_beta   90.00
_cell.angle_gamma   90.00
#
_symmetry.space_group_name_H-M   'P 1'
#
loop_
_entity.id
_entity.type
_entity.pdbx_description
1 polymer ?
#
loop_
_entity_poly.entity_id
_entity_poly.type
_entity_poly.pdbx_seq_one_letter_code
_entity_poly.pdbx_strand_id
1 'polypeptide(L)'
;MAENYSDILRVRIGRVKASVKADNYFPVAGRDTIQIDAETRWGQTSEWQTQDGSGSTVATAGNLVKQKDSKSIAISDGGELVQKFIARNNLTETAVSKRIYAMLPQVLPYFTVSASEVVRVGELFVVTVSPEHGYSGASTMVVKVYRENEDSSPVKTLTEITGRPMSDGTVAFTSSFDNASDRGIYDVEVDVTDTATGVTSSKRIDKLITVVPALCPRPADTTQGYETITVQAEKQYEMHLWRDVDGSGLNYAEWTAPHGSSDTAGYDLIDLSVLPAGTTLCIRRENGAVYPMRMRIKGNVSPGVSSENGTPNFTYESPLVITHDEEGVFDWPWMSFGAVTFGDNMRNVVLDGYGYNRTGIRFHPSSDDAAINTCIFVSGGAGDIEMFGIDIDGTGFAGIMAKTDPDPDVPWFWRGNWVLDNLRIHHCTIQNTAGEGVYLGYYGSGKLKGTNGQGQEVEYYAHLLDHLRLYRVNFINTGLDSFQVNNAINVDICYVNTTGSGASKQGGQNYASSSVFDGRLYNCRLLKCNGPIAFCGPLLGEVRIYNNVMEAARYSGAFVSALWKSSEDEHIDLDGDGVVDEIGMYIYNNVIKAYSLGSFNTDYTLARYFMDDNVIITEVGTDKVPVMFTGGDGNVFLKAHTDYEYIDGALKVADSANDNYQPNYDSLLVSAGAVGRSAYDMRGYKNWYKSVYRAGPYMGIYKDTSVADLDIRLDGIVINSGSAITAGRGVSVRFDYAGQPARYRMAESADLASVAWVGWTGDTVDFTLSEGYGEKTIYAQIATDDTESGIVSAGISYGGIIQFADPEVKRICVSIWDKDGDGELSLSEAQAATTINRYSFSGNTEIQSFDELKLFTGLQNIDAYAFSKCTALRSISFPDHLTGLKSQVCQGNTSLETVHLPDSLTSLGGGCFSDCNALRNVTIPEGVISLNDFAATGLEEIVIPDSVTSIGGFRYCASLRKVDIGTGVTTFLQNAFNNCTALEVFIIRAGKVPSYAGWTLPDGWSGSFYVPDDLVEAYRAANGWKNFSTSYKPLSEYVE
;
A
#
# COMPACT_ATOMS: atom_id res chain seq x y z
N MET A 1 21.92 -18.38 53.79
CA MET A 1 20.77 -18.55 52.88
C MET A 1 21.33 -18.95 51.53
N ALA A 2 21.37 -20.24 51.26
CA ALA A 2 21.79 -20.79 49.98
C ALA A 2 20.60 -21.63 49.50
N GLU A 3 19.82 -21.08 48.58
CA GLU A 3 18.81 -21.84 47.85
C GLU A 3 19.53 -22.66 46.76
N ASN A 4 19.27 -23.96 46.74
CA ASN A 4 19.91 -24.89 45.80
C ASN A 4 19.34 -24.71 44.38
N TYR A 5 20.24 -24.69 43.39
CA TYR A 5 19.95 -24.62 41.94
C TYR A 5 19.00 -25.72 41.40
N SER A 6 18.68 -26.75 42.18
CA SER A 6 17.77 -27.83 41.80
C SER A 6 16.30 -27.42 41.73
N ASP A 7 15.89 -26.36 42.43
CA ASP A 7 14.48 -25.93 42.45
C ASP A 7 14.14 -25.00 41.27
N ILE A 8 15.11 -24.22 40.77
CA ILE A 8 14.91 -23.34 39.60
C ILE A 8 14.71 -24.16 38.31
N LEU A 9 15.34 -25.34 38.21
CA LEU A 9 15.17 -26.28 37.08
C LEU A 9 13.83 -27.03 37.13
N ARG A 10 13.30 -27.35 38.32
CA ARG A 10 11.96 -27.93 38.51
C ARG A 10 10.82 -26.95 38.23
N VAL A 11 11.03 -25.64 38.42
CA VAL A 11 10.00 -24.62 38.12
C VAL A 11 9.82 -24.38 36.61
N ARG A 12 10.81 -24.74 35.77
CA ARG A 12 10.67 -24.67 34.29
C ARG A 12 10.25 -25.99 33.63
N ILE A 13 10.59 -27.15 34.21
CA ILE A 13 10.17 -28.48 33.71
C ILE A 13 8.96 -28.97 34.53
N GLY A 14 7.76 -28.92 33.94
CA GLY A 14 6.53 -29.35 34.60
C GLY A 14 5.52 -28.24 34.93
N ARG A 15 5.80 -26.98 34.56
CA ARG A 15 4.82 -25.89 34.64
C ARG A 15 3.69 -26.12 33.63
N VAL A 16 2.48 -26.38 34.12
CA VAL A 16 1.32 -26.68 33.26
C VAL A 16 1.18 -25.60 32.18
N LYS A 17 1.00 -26.03 30.94
CA LYS A 17 0.61 -25.17 29.81
C LYS A 17 -0.76 -25.61 29.33
N ALA A 18 -1.55 -24.69 28.80
CA ALA A 18 -2.80 -25.03 28.14
C ALA A 18 -3.03 -24.15 26.90
N SER A 19 -3.86 -24.64 25.98
CA SER A 19 -4.38 -23.91 24.83
C SER A 19 -5.82 -24.37 24.57
N VAL A 20 -6.64 -23.48 24.00
CA VAL A 20 -8.05 -23.75 23.71
C VAL A 20 -8.38 -23.21 22.32
N LYS A 21 -9.21 -23.94 21.56
CA LYS A 21 -9.69 -23.56 20.24
C LYS A 21 -11.18 -23.90 20.11
N ALA A 22 -11.98 -22.96 19.61
CA ALA A 22 -13.36 -23.22 19.21
C ALA A 22 -13.43 -23.58 17.73
N ASP A 23 -14.39 -24.41 17.34
CA ASP A 23 -14.71 -24.69 15.95
C ASP A 23 -15.50 -23.56 15.28
N ASN A 24 -16.29 -22.80 16.04
CA ASN A 24 -17.02 -21.62 15.60
C ASN A 24 -17.01 -20.50 16.67
N TYR A 25 -16.51 -19.31 16.29
CA TYR A 25 -16.43 -18.14 17.15
C TYR A 25 -17.64 -17.20 17.03
N PHE A 26 -18.50 -17.44 16.03
CA PHE A 26 -19.75 -16.73 15.78
C PHE A 26 -20.92 -17.71 15.59
N PRO A 27 -21.29 -18.50 16.62
CA PRO A 27 -22.39 -19.44 16.50
C PRO A 27 -23.74 -18.74 16.48
N VAL A 28 -24.69 -19.30 15.73
CA VAL A 28 -26.07 -18.81 15.67
C VAL A 28 -26.90 -19.45 16.77
N ALA A 29 -27.47 -18.61 17.62
CA ALA A 29 -28.38 -18.98 18.70
C ALA A 29 -29.61 -19.74 18.18
N GLY A 30 -29.97 -20.81 18.88
CA GLY A 30 -31.09 -21.69 18.53
C GLY A 30 -30.81 -22.66 17.38
N ARG A 31 -29.62 -22.62 16.77
CA ARG A 31 -29.22 -23.48 15.65
C ARG A 31 -27.93 -24.24 15.93
N ASP A 32 -26.90 -23.54 16.39
CA ASP A 32 -25.54 -24.07 16.41
C ASP A 32 -25.19 -24.71 17.75
N THR A 33 -24.35 -25.74 17.68
CA THR A 33 -23.62 -26.30 18.81
C THR A 33 -22.14 -26.14 18.51
N ILE A 34 -21.41 -25.51 19.43
CA ILE A 34 -19.97 -25.31 19.29
C ILE A 34 -19.21 -26.42 20.01
N GLN A 35 -18.07 -26.81 19.46
CA GLN A 35 -17.07 -27.64 20.12
C GLN A 35 -15.85 -26.80 20.48
N ILE A 36 -15.47 -26.86 21.75
CA ILE A 36 -14.28 -26.20 22.26
C ILE A 36 -13.29 -27.28 22.70
N ASP A 37 -12.17 -27.36 21.99
CA ASP A 37 -11.08 -28.29 22.27
C ASP A 37 -10.00 -27.59 23.08
N ALA A 38 -9.50 -28.28 24.09
CA ALA A 38 -8.38 -27.87 24.91
C ALA A 38 -7.25 -28.90 24.89
N GLU A 39 -6.03 -28.40 24.86
CA GLU A 39 -4.83 -29.21 25.03
C GLU A 39 -4.03 -28.68 26.21
N THR A 40 -3.36 -29.58 26.94
CA THR A 40 -2.45 -29.21 28.02
C THR A 40 -1.13 -29.93 27.88
N ARG A 41 -0.08 -29.39 28.51
CA ARG A 41 1.17 -30.10 28.73
C ARG A 41 1.45 -30.14 30.22
N TRP A 42 1.62 -31.35 30.74
CA TRP A 42 1.86 -31.66 32.16
C TRP A 42 0.65 -31.41 33.08
N GLY A 43 -0.53 -31.11 32.52
CA GLY A 43 -1.79 -31.10 33.28
C GLY A 43 -2.21 -32.53 33.63
N GLN A 44 -2.61 -32.75 34.87
CA GLN A 44 -3.10 -34.03 35.39
C GLN A 44 -4.61 -34.01 35.63
N THR A 45 -5.17 -32.84 35.92
CA THR A 45 -6.62 -32.60 36.03
C THR A 45 -7.01 -31.35 35.25
N SER A 46 -8.26 -31.27 34.82
CA SER A 46 -8.82 -30.08 34.16
C SER A 46 -10.18 -29.68 34.72
N GLU A 47 -10.60 -28.45 34.45
CA GLU A 47 -11.91 -27.89 34.74
C GLU A 47 -12.32 -26.92 33.65
N TRP A 48 -13.61 -26.94 33.32
CA TRP A 48 -14.23 -25.98 32.42
C TRP A 48 -15.15 -25.06 33.22
N GLN A 49 -14.97 -23.75 33.08
CA GLN A 49 -15.88 -22.73 33.57
C GLN A 49 -16.53 -22.07 32.35
N THR A 50 -17.83 -22.26 32.16
CA THR A 50 -18.57 -21.69 31.03
C THR A 50 -19.51 -20.62 31.56
N GLN A 51 -19.33 -19.38 31.10
CA GLN A 51 -20.23 -18.26 31.37
C GLN A 51 -21.21 -18.12 30.20
N ASP A 52 -22.50 -18.23 30.47
CA ASP A 52 -23.54 -17.97 29.48
C ASP A 52 -23.83 -16.46 29.35
N GLY A 53 -24.62 -16.08 28.34
CA GLY A 53 -25.00 -14.68 28.09
C GLY A 53 -25.80 -14.01 29.23
N SER A 54 -26.21 -14.74 30.27
CA SER A 54 -26.82 -14.17 31.49
C SER A 54 -25.80 -13.67 32.51
N GLY A 55 -24.50 -13.92 32.27
CA GLY A 55 -23.40 -13.62 33.17
C GLY A 55 -23.15 -14.72 34.22
N SER A 56 -23.90 -15.83 34.19
CA SER A 56 -23.78 -16.94 35.13
C SER A 56 -22.70 -17.93 34.69
N THR A 57 -21.76 -18.25 35.57
CA THR A 57 -20.65 -19.18 35.28
C THR A 57 -20.90 -20.56 35.89
N VAL A 58 -20.92 -21.61 35.06
CA VAL A 58 -21.02 -23.01 35.49
C VAL A 58 -19.65 -23.68 35.40
N ALA A 59 -19.15 -24.20 36.52
CA ALA A 59 -17.92 -24.99 36.58
C ALA A 59 -18.22 -26.50 36.49
N THR A 60 -17.51 -27.20 35.62
CA THR A 60 -17.60 -28.65 35.44
C THR A 60 -16.20 -29.25 35.42
N ALA A 61 -15.99 -30.37 36.13
CA ALA A 61 -14.74 -31.11 36.04
C ALA A 61 -14.48 -31.54 34.59
N GLY A 62 -13.26 -31.35 34.11
CA GLY A 62 -12.86 -31.78 32.78
C GLY A 62 -12.39 -33.23 32.76
N ASN A 63 -12.19 -33.77 31.56
CA ASN A 63 -11.87 -35.17 31.33
C ASN A 63 -10.63 -35.30 30.41
N LEU A 64 -9.44 -35.05 30.97
CA LEU A 64 -8.19 -35.15 30.23
C LEU A 64 -7.94 -36.58 29.71
N VAL A 65 -7.99 -36.76 28.39
CA VAL A 65 -7.57 -37.98 27.69
C VAL A 65 -6.35 -37.64 26.85
N LYS A 66 -5.19 -38.27 27.15
CA LYS A 66 -3.91 -37.99 26.48
C LYS A 66 -3.55 -36.49 26.44
N GLN A 67 -3.81 -35.79 27.55
CA GLN A 67 -3.61 -34.34 27.70
C GLN A 67 -4.51 -33.45 26.83
N LYS A 68 -5.63 -34.00 26.33
CA LYS A 68 -6.66 -33.26 25.59
C LYS A 68 -8.00 -33.39 26.29
N ASP A 69 -8.86 -32.40 26.14
CA ASP A 69 -10.21 -32.37 26.69
C ASP A 69 -11.08 -31.52 25.75
N SER A 70 -12.38 -31.79 25.68
CA SER A 70 -13.27 -31.14 24.74
C SER A 70 -14.63 -30.92 25.40
N LYS A 71 -15.30 -29.82 25.05
CA LYS A 71 -16.64 -29.52 25.54
C LYS A 71 -17.53 -29.02 24.40
N SER A 72 -18.68 -29.68 24.25
CA SER A 72 -19.73 -29.25 23.32
C SER A 72 -20.76 -28.39 24.05
N ILE A 73 -21.18 -27.29 23.44
CA ILE A 73 -22.10 -26.32 24.03
C ILE A 73 -23.15 -25.94 23.01
N ALA A 74 -24.41 -26.24 23.32
CA ALA A 74 -25.54 -25.79 22.52
C ALA A 74 -25.82 -24.31 22.82
N ILE A 75 -25.91 -23.49 21.77
CA ILE A 75 -26.15 -22.05 21.91
C ILE A 75 -27.65 -21.80 21.80
N SER A 76 -28.26 -21.33 22.88
CA SER A 76 -29.71 -21.09 22.96
C SER A 76 -30.08 -19.63 22.74
N ASP A 77 -29.26 -18.70 23.21
CA ASP A 77 -29.47 -17.25 23.13
C ASP A 77 -28.23 -16.55 22.55
N GLY A 78 -28.43 -15.35 22.00
CA GLY A 78 -27.34 -14.49 21.55
C GLY A 78 -26.62 -13.79 22.71
N GLY A 79 -25.37 -13.37 22.49
CA GLY A 79 -24.55 -12.66 23.46
C GLY A 79 -23.12 -13.18 23.57
N GLU A 80 -22.34 -12.56 24.43
CA GLU A 80 -20.97 -12.98 24.71
C GLU A 80 -20.96 -14.23 25.60
N LEU A 81 -20.21 -15.25 25.19
CA LEU A 81 -19.96 -16.48 25.94
C LEU A 81 -18.47 -16.54 26.29
N VAL A 82 -18.16 -16.68 27.57
CA VAL A 82 -16.77 -16.81 28.05
C VAL A 82 -16.53 -18.23 28.55
N GLN A 83 -15.64 -18.94 27.89
CA GLN A 83 -15.19 -20.27 28.28
C GLN A 83 -13.80 -20.20 28.88
N LYS A 84 -13.61 -20.65 30.12
CA LYS A 84 -12.30 -20.78 30.74
C LYS A 84 -11.97 -22.24 30.99
N PHE A 85 -10.85 -22.69 30.42
CA PHE A 85 -10.25 -23.99 30.67
C PHE A 85 -9.12 -23.85 31.67
N ILE A 86 -9.13 -24.66 32.73
CA ILE A 86 -8.12 -24.65 33.77
C ILE A 86 -7.47 -26.02 33.80
N ALA A 87 -6.15 -26.09 33.61
CA ALA A 87 -5.37 -27.31 33.74
C ALA A 87 -4.43 -27.23 34.95
N ARG A 88 -4.32 -28.33 35.70
CA ARG A 88 -3.62 -28.38 36.99
C ARG A 88 -2.73 -29.62 37.10
N ASN A 89 -1.62 -29.50 37.80
CA ASN A 89 -0.93 -30.64 38.41
C ASN A 89 -0.63 -30.33 39.88
N ASN A 90 0.08 -31.23 40.56
CA ASN A 90 0.36 -31.07 41.99
C ASN A 90 1.22 -29.85 42.37
N LEU A 91 1.76 -29.11 41.39
CA LEU A 91 2.71 -28.00 41.62
C LEU A 91 2.23 -26.67 41.03
N THR A 92 1.53 -26.68 39.89
CA THR A 92 1.18 -25.48 39.13
C THR A 92 -0.18 -25.61 38.45
N GLU A 93 -0.81 -24.46 38.22
CA GLU A 93 -2.06 -24.32 37.47
C GLU A 93 -1.84 -23.33 36.31
N THR A 94 -2.59 -23.52 35.24
CA THR A 94 -2.76 -22.53 34.17
C THR A 94 -4.20 -22.50 33.71
N ALA A 95 -4.72 -21.31 33.44
CA ALA A 95 -6.04 -21.11 32.88
C ALA A 95 -5.93 -20.39 31.54
N VAL A 96 -6.80 -20.74 30.60
CA VAL A 96 -6.96 -20.09 29.30
C VAL A 96 -8.43 -19.78 29.11
N SER A 97 -8.74 -18.53 28.81
CA SER A 97 -10.10 -18.08 28.47
C SER A 97 -10.26 -17.97 26.95
N LYS A 98 -11.46 -18.27 26.46
CA LYS A 98 -11.90 -18.01 25.08
C LYS A 98 -13.27 -17.35 25.12
N ARG A 99 -13.39 -16.23 24.39
CA ARG A 99 -14.66 -15.54 24.15
C ARG A 99 -15.21 -15.99 22.81
N ILE A 100 -16.51 -16.18 22.76
CA ILE A 100 -17.28 -16.54 21.57
C ILE A 100 -18.51 -15.64 21.57
N TYR A 101 -18.93 -15.21 20.39
CA TYR A 101 -20.05 -14.29 20.26
C TYR A 101 -21.23 -14.99 19.61
N ALA A 102 -22.17 -15.46 20.44
CA ALA A 102 -23.40 -16.04 19.95
C ALA A 102 -24.26 -14.97 19.27
N MET A 103 -24.63 -15.21 18.02
CA MET A 103 -25.41 -14.29 17.20
C MET A 103 -26.87 -14.70 17.19
N LEU A 104 -27.77 -13.73 17.11
CA LEU A 104 -29.15 -14.02 16.71
C LEU A 104 -29.20 -14.32 15.21
N PRO A 105 -30.14 -15.18 14.74
CA PRO A 105 -30.38 -15.36 13.32
C PRO A 105 -30.61 -14.02 12.63
N GLN A 106 -29.89 -13.78 11.53
CA GLN A 106 -30.01 -12.55 10.77
C GLN A 106 -31.37 -12.48 10.03
N VAL A 107 -31.94 -11.27 9.96
CA VAL A 107 -33.26 -11.01 9.33
C VAL A 107 -33.17 -10.59 7.86
N LEU A 108 -32.01 -10.11 7.42
CA LEU A 108 -31.74 -9.72 6.03
C LEU A 108 -31.17 -10.88 5.22
N PRO A 109 -31.40 -10.95 3.89
CA PRO A 109 -31.02 -12.07 3.03
C PRO A 109 -29.52 -12.10 2.72
N TYR A 110 -28.70 -12.29 3.75
CA TYR A 110 -27.25 -12.32 3.66
C TYR A 110 -26.76 -13.71 3.21
N PHE A 111 -25.68 -13.79 2.43
CA PHE A 111 -25.23 -15.03 1.80
C PHE A 111 -23.73 -15.08 1.48
N THR A 112 -23.12 -16.25 1.65
CA THR A 112 -21.81 -16.55 1.09
C THR A 112 -21.95 -17.10 -0.32
N VAL A 113 -20.89 -16.91 -1.11
CA VAL A 113 -20.78 -17.50 -2.45
C VAL A 113 -19.47 -18.28 -2.52
N SER A 114 -19.53 -19.48 -3.08
CA SER A 114 -18.35 -20.24 -3.49
C SER A 114 -18.51 -20.69 -4.95
N ALA A 115 -17.41 -21.00 -5.62
CA ALA A 115 -17.48 -21.50 -6.98
C ALA A 115 -16.39 -22.54 -7.27
N SER A 116 -16.53 -23.27 -8.37
CA SER A 116 -15.41 -23.99 -8.99
C SER A 116 -14.34 -22.96 -9.41
N GLU A 117 -13.22 -22.93 -8.70
CA GLU A 117 -12.23 -21.85 -8.86
C GLU A 117 -11.41 -21.97 -10.15
N VAL A 118 -11.04 -23.19 -10.57
CA VAL A 118 -10.32 -23.44 -11.84
C VAL A 118 -11.11 -24.40 -12.71
N VAL A 119 -11.54 -23.92 -13.87
CA VAL A 119 -12.47 -24.59 -14.80
C VAL A 119 -11.80 -24.65 -16.16
N ARG A 120 -11.76 -25.82 -16.81
CA ARG A 120 -11.28 -25.88 -18.21
C ARG A 120 -12.38 -25.49 -19.17
N VAL A 121 -12.02 -24.95 -20.33
CA VAL A 121 -12.96 -24.80 -21.45
C VAL A 121 -13.61 -26.17 -21.73
N GLY A 122 -14.94 -26.19 -21.80
CA GLY A 122 -15.78 -27.38 -21.98
C GLY A 122 -16.19 -28.08 -20.68
N GLU A 123 -15.62 -27.74 -19.52
CA GLU A 123 -16.02 -28.30 -18.22
C GLU A 123 -17.19 -27.53 -17.59
N LEU A 124 -17.99 -28.23 -16.79
CA LEU A 124 -19.01 -27.61 -15.96
C LEU A 124 -18.37 -26.97 -14.73
N PHE A 125 -18.82 -25.76 -14.39
CA PHE A 125 -18.54 -25.11 -13.13
C PHE A 125 -19.81 -24.99 -12.30
N VAL A 126 -19.64 -24.92 -10.98
CA VAL A 126 -20.72 -24.74 -10.03
C VAL A 126 -20.48 -23.46 -9.25
N VAL A 127 -21.48 -22.59 -9.16
CA VAL A 127 -21.56 -21.49 -8.19
C VAL A 127 -22.56 -21.88 -7.13
N THR A 128 -22.15 -21.78 -5.87
CA THR A 128 -22.97 -22.14 -4.72
C THR A 128 -23.25 -20.88 -3.90
N VAL A 129 -24.52 -20.66 -3.56
CA VAL A 129 -24.99 -19.55 -2.73
C VAL A 129 -25.58 -20.12 -1.45
N SER A 130 -24.99 -19.77 -0.31
CA SER A 130 -25.40 -20.28 1.00
C SER A 130 -25.84 -19.14 1.92
N PRO A 131 -26.96 -19.25 2.64
CA PRO A 131 -27.41 -18.21 3.56
C PRO A 131 -26.43 -18.05 4.74
N GLU A 132 -26.10 -16.80 5.07
CA GLU A 132 -25.24 -16.46 6.22
C GLU A 132 -26.03 -16.37 7.52
N HIS A 133 -25.35 -16.66 8.64
CA HIS A 133 -25.78 -16.34 10.01
C HIS A 133 -27.23 -16.72 10.33
N GLY A 134 -27.66 -17.88 9.85
CA GLY A 134 -28.98 -18.43 10.21
C GLY A 134 -30.17 -17.83 9.47
N TYR A 135 -29.95 -16.98 8.45
CA TYR A 135 -31.05 -16.42 7.67
C TYR A 135 -31.95 -17.54 7.13
N SER A 136 -33.26 -17.45 7.40
CA SER A 136 -34.26 -18.51 7.13
C SER A 136 -35.36 -18.12 6.14
N GLY A 137 -35.41 -16.87 5.67
CA GLY A 137 -36.39 -16.37 4.71
C GLY A 137 -36.32 -17.04 3.33
N ALA A 138 -37.46 -17.24 2.68
CA ALA A 138 -37.50 -17.74 1.31
C ALA A 138 -37.00 -16.66 0.35
N SER A 139 -36.16 -17.02 -0.63
CA SER A 139 -35.51 -16.06 -1.51
C SER A 139 -35.60 -16.46 -2.99
N THR A 140 -35.51 -15.46 -3.86
CA THR A 140 -35.13 -15.62 -5.27
C THR A 140 -33.67 -15.22 -5.44
N MET A 141 -32.93 -15.94 -6.28
CA MET A 141 -31.49 -15.75 -6.44
C MET A 141 -31.10 -15.69 -7.91
N VAL A 142 -30.27 -14.71 -8.28
CA VAL A 142 -29.73 -14.53 -9.64
C VAL A 142 -28.22 -14.47 -9.56
N VAL A 143 -27.54 -15.29 -10.38
CA VAL A 143 -26.07 -15.28 -10.49
C VAL A 143 -25.67 -14.69 -11.84
N LYS A 144 -24.80 -13.69 -11.82
CA LYS A 144 -24.23 -13.05 -13.01
C LYS A 144 -22.72 -13.23 -12.98
N VAL A 145 -22.16 -13.62 -14.11
CA VAL A 145 -20.72 -13.83 -14.26
C VAL A 145 -20.21 -12.79 -15.24
N TYR A 146 -19.18 -12.04 -14.86
CA TYR A 146 -18.58 -10.97 -15.66
C TYR A 146 -17.13 -11.34 -15.95
N ARG A 147 -16.61 -10.99 -17.12
CA ARG A 147 -15.18 -11.10 -17.34
C ARG A 147 -14.47 -10.09 -16.43
N GLU A 148 -13.26 -10.40 -16.02
CA GLU A 148 -12.43 -9.50 -15.23
C GLU A 148 -12.44 -8.09 -15.83
N ASN A 149 -12.66 -7.10 -14.97
CA ASN A 149 -12.76 -5.68 -15.32
C ASN A 149 -14.00 -5.22 -16.11
N GLU A 150 -14.97 -6.09 -16.43
CA GLU A 150 -16.25 -5.68 -17.05
C GLU A 150 -17.31 -5.26 -16.01
N ASP A 151 -17.76 -4.01 -16.03
CA ASP A 151 -18.71 -3.52 -15.02
C ASP A 151 -20.19 -3.67 -15.39
N SER A 152 -20.55 -3.69 -16.68
CA SER A 152 -21.95 -3.50 -17.11
C SER A 152 -22.63 -4.71 -17.74
N SER A 153 -21.85 -5.63 -18.33
CA SER A 153 -22.39 -6.69 -19.18
C SER A 153 -21.92 -8.06 -18.70
N PRO A 154 -22.77 -8.86 -18.05
CA PRO A 154 -22.38 -10.21 -17.65
C PRO A 154 -22.28 -11.11 -18.88
N VAL A 155 -21.19 -11.89 -18.96
CA VAL A 155 -21.03 -12.94 -19.98
C VAL A 155 -22.02 -14.09 -19.79
N LYS A 156 -22.50 -14.30 -18.55
CA LYS A 156 -23.53 -15.30 -18.23
C LYS A 156 -24.48 -14.77 -17.15
N THR A 157 -25.75 -15.08 -17.29
CA THR A 157 -26.76 -14.92 -16.23
C THR A 157 -27.43 -16.27 -16.01
N LEU A 158 -27.27 -16.84 -14.82
CA LEU A 158 -27.80 -18.14 -14.46
C LEU A 158 -29.21 -17.95 -13.87
N THR A 159 -30.16 -18.74 -14.39
CA THR A 159 -31.60 -18.59 -14.17
C THR A 159 -32.01 -18.53 -12.70
N GLU A 160 -33.01 -17.71 -12.42
CA GLU A 160 -33.64 -17.51 -11.12
C GLU A 160 -34.13 -18.83 -10.50
N ILE A 161 -33.58 -19.18 -9.34
CA ILE A 161 -34.09 -20.28 -8.51
C ILE A 161 -34.90 -19.66 -7.36
N THR A 162 -36.16 -20.06 -7.24
CA THR A 162 -37.03 -19.68 -6.11
C THR A 162 -37.06 -20.80 -5.07
N GLY A 163 -36.74 -20.48 -3.82
CA GLY A 163 -36.82 -21.41 -2.69
C GLY A 163 -35.46 -21.94 -2.21
N ARG A 164 -35.50 -22.79 -1.16
CA ARG A 164 -34.32 -23.36 -0.49
C ARG A 164 -34.23 -24.85 -0.79
N PRO A 165 -33.44 -25.28 -1.79
CA PRO A 165 -33.44 -26.65 -2.30
C PRO A 165 -32.70 -27.62 -1.37
N MET A 166 -31.69 -27.15 -0.63
CA MET A 166 -30.97 -27.95 0.37
C MET A 166 -31.44 -27.64 1.79
N SER A 167 -31.26 -28.60 2.70
CA SER A 167 -31.72 -28.52 4.10
C SER A 167 -31.04 -27.42 4.92
N ASP A 168 -29.84 -26.99 4.51
CA ASP A 168 -29.10 -25.87 5.08
C ASP A 168 -29.46 -24.51 4.44
N GLY A 169 -30.26 -24.52 3.38
CA GLY A 169 -30.67 -23.36 2.58
C GLY A 169 -29.78 -23.05 1.38
N THR A 170 -28.77 -23.87 1.09
CA THR A 170 -27.82 -23.65 -0.01
C THR A 170 -28.45 -23.91 -1.38
N VAL A 171 -28.06 -23.13 -2.40
CA VAL A 171 -28.46 -23.26 -3.81
C VAL A 171 -27.22 -23.41 -4.69
N ALA A 172 -27.25 -24.31 -5.68
CA ALA A 172 -26.16 -24.50 -6.64
C ALA A 172 -26.63 -24.16 -8.06
N PHE A 173 -25.81 -23.41 -8.78
CA PHE A 173 -25.99 -23.03 -10.18
C PHE A 173 -24.88 -23.66 -11.00
N THR A 174 -25.22 -24.29 -12.12
CA THR A 174 -24.26 -24.98 -12.98
C THR A 174 -24.27 -24.39 -14.38
N SER A 175 -23.09 -24.17 -14.96
CA SER A 175 -22.91 -23.73 -16.34
C SER A 175 -21.54 -24.17 -16.86
N SER A 176 -21.18 -23.82 -18.10
CA SER A 176 -19.89 -24.13 -18.73
C SER A 176 -19.40 -22.95 -19.56
N PHE A 177 -18.11 -22.94 -19.87
CA PHE A 177 -17.48 -22.05 -20.85
C PHE A 177 -16.99 -22.90 -22.01
N ASP A 178 -17.55 -22.73 -23.21
CA ASP A 178 -17.45 -23.75 -24.25
C ASP A 178 -16.46 -23.39 -25.36
N ASN A 179 -16.04 -22.11 -25.45
CA ASN A 179 -15.16 -21.63 -26.50
C ASN A 179 -13.76 -21.32 -25.97
N ALA A 180 -12.74 -21.48 -26.80
CA ALA A 180 -11.37 -21.09 -26.43
C ALA A 180 -11.22 -19.61 -26.09
N SER A 181 -12.00 -18.74 -26.74
CA SER A 181 -12.11 -17.30 -26.42
C SER A 181 -12.73 -17.01 -25.06
N ASP A 182 -13.31 -18.01 -24.39
CA ASP A 182 -13.86 -17.90 -23.04
C ASP A 182 -12.76 -18.06 -21.97
N ARG A 183 -11.51 -18.36 -22.33
CA ARG A 183 -10.39 -18.30 -21.39
C ARG A 183 -10.29 -16.92 -20.75
N GLY A 184 -9.99 -16.89 -19.45
CA GLY A 184 -9.89 -15.64 -18.70
C GLY A 184 -10.21 -15.80 -17.22
N ILE A 185 -10.24 -14.67 -16.53
CA ILE A 185 -10.60 -14.57 -15.11
C ILE A 185 -11.99 -13.91 -15.05
N TYR A 186 -12.83 -14.38 -14.13
CA TYR A 186 -14.23 -13.97 -14.04
C TYR A 186 -14.63 -13.61 -12.61
N ASP A 187 -15.40 -12.53 -12.52
CA ASP A 187 -16.06 -12.08 -11.30
C ASP A 187 -17.46 -12.70 -11.23
N VAL A 188 -17.96 -12.93 -10.03
CA VAL A 188 -19.30 -13.48 -9.80
C VAL A 188 -20.11 -12.53 -8.94
N GLU A 189 -21.19 -12.01 -9.50
CA GLU A 189 -22.20 -11.23 -8.79
C GLU A 189 -23.42 -12.09 -8.50
N VAL A 190 -23.96 -11.95 -7.30
CA VAL A 190 -25.16 -12.65 -6.88
C VAL A 190 -26.12 -11.64 -6.28
N ASP A 191 -27.37 -11.71 -6.74
CA ASP A 191 -28.52 -11.01 -6.14
C ASP A 191 -29.38 -12.01 -5.39
N VAL A 192 -29.69 -11.75 -4.13
CA VAL A 192 -30.61 -12.54 -3.31
C VAL A 192 -31.74 -11.64 -2.82
N THR A 193 -32.96 -11.91 -3.27
CA THR A 193 -34.15 -11.15 -2.91
C THR A 193 -35.03 -11.96 -1.96
N ASP A 194 -35.30 -11.43 -0.78
CA ASP A 194 -36.26 -12.02 0.15
C ASP A 194 -37.69 -11.89 -0.41
N THR A 195 -38.37 -13.03 -0.59
CA THR A 195 -39.69 -13.10 -1.24
C THR A 195 -40.83 -12.51 -0.40
N ALA A 196 -40.65 -12.37 0.92
CA ALA A 196 -41.68 -11.85 1.81
C ALA A 196 -41.61 -10.32 1.95
N THR A 197 -40.39 -9.78 2.03
CA THR A 197 -40.12 -8.36 2.26
C THR A 197 -39.82 -7.60 0.96
N GLY A 198 -39.39 -8.29 -0.10
CA GLY A 198 -38.93 -7.69 -1.35
C GLY A 198 -37.54 -7.06 -1.27
N VAL A 199 -36.84 -7.20 -0.13
CA VAL A 199 -35.48 -6.65 0.05
C VAL A 199 -34.49 -7.49 -0.74
N THR A 200 -33.69 -6.84 -1.58
CA THR A 200 -32.59 -7.46 -2.32
C THR A 200 -31.25 -7.13 -1.65
N SER A 201 -30.42 -8.15 -1.50
CA SER A 201 -29.00 -8.05 -1.15
C SER A 201 -28.16 -8.51 -2.35
N SER A 202 -27.22 -7.69 -2.80
CA SER A 202 -26.35 -8.02 -3.94
C SER A 202 -24.88 -8.01 -3.53
N LYS A 203 -24.05 -8.95 -4.03
CA LYS A 203 -22.59 -9.02 -3.76
C LYS A 203 -21.85 -9.45 -5.02
N ARG A 204 -20.77 -8.74 -5.40
CA ARG A 204 -19.87 -9.11 -6.50
C ARG A 204 -18.50 -9.49 -5.97
N ILE A 205 -18.04 -10.69 -6.32
CA ILE A 205 -16.79 -11.26 -5.85
C ILE A 205 -15.80 -11.32 -7.01
N ASP A 206 -14.66 -10.69 -6.81
CA ASP A 206 -13.61 -10.58 -7.81
C ASP A 206 -12.88 -11.90 -8.01
N LYS A 207 -12.54 -12.19 -9.27
CA LYS A 207 -11.61 -13.26 -9.65
C LYS A 207 -11.95 -14.60 -8.97
N LEU A 208 -13.24 -14.95 -8.97
CA LEU A 208 -13.75 -16.14 -8.29
C LEU A 208 -13.58 -17.39 -9.17
N ILE A 209 -13.65 -17.24 -10.49
CA ILE A 209 -13.50 -18.34 -11.45
C ILE A 209 -12.39 -18.00 -12.44
N THR A 210 -11.46 -18.93 -12.63
CA THR A 210 -10.44 -18.90 -13.68
C THR A 210 -10.78 -19.97 -14.71
N VAL A 211 -10.93 -19.55 -15.95
CA VAL A 211 -11.13 -20.44 -17.10
C VAL A 211 -9.81 -20.65 -17.81
N VAL A 212 -9.29 -21.87 -17.71
CA VAL A 212 -8.01 -22.32 -18.31
C VAL A 212 -8.28 -23.10 -19.61
N PRO A 213 -7.28 -23.34 -20.49
CA PRO A 213 -7.51 -24.06 -21.74
C PRO A 213 -8.09 -25.46 -21.52
N ALA A 214 -8.82 -25.96 -22.50
CA ALA A 214 -9.12 -27.39 -22.60
C ALA A 214 -7.83 -28.19 -22.78
N LEU A 215 -7.78 -29.39 -22.17
CA LEU A 215 -6.76 -30.37 -22.52
C LEU A 215 -7.23 -31.14 -23.76
N CYS A 216 -6.29 -31.45 -24.65
CA CYS A 216 -6.53 -32.43 -25.71
C CYS A 216 -6.93 -33.77 -25.07
N PRO A 217 -8.01 -34.45 -25.52
CA PRO A 217 -8.30 -35.80 -25.05
C PRO A 217 -7.10 -36.73 -25.25
N ARG A 218 -6.92 -37.69 -24.35
CA ARG A 218 -5.89 -38.72 -24.53
C ARG A 218 -6.25 -39.61 -25.73
N PRO A 219 -5.30 -39.92 -26.62
CA PRO A 219 -5.51 -40.92 -27.66
C PRO A 219 -5.97 -42.24 -27.04
N ALA A 220 -6.98 -42.87 -27.64
CA ALA A 220 -7.49 -44.15 -27.16
C ALA A 220 -6.43 -45.28 -27.16
N ASP A 221 -5.39 -45.14 -27.99
CA ASP A 221 -4.23 -46.02 -28.04
C ASP A 221 -2.95 -45.20 -28.18
N THR A 222 -2.12 -45.19 -27.13
CA THR A 222 -0.86 -44.44 -27.08
C THR A 222 0.33 -45.23 -27.62
N THR A 223 0.13 -46.43 -28.18
CA THR A 223 1.21 -47.27 -28.70
C THR A 223 1.45 -47.11 -30.20
N GLN A 224 0.56 -46.43 -30.91
CA GLN A 224 0.62 -46.25 -32.37
C GLN A 224 -0.06 -44.94 -32.79
N GLY A 225 0.12 -44.55 -34.06
CA GLY A 225 -0.55 -43.37 -34.63
C GLY A 225 0.09 -42.02 -34.29
N TYR A 226 1.24 -42.02 -33.61
CA TYR A 226 2.04 -40.83 -33.35
C TYR A 226 3.09 -40.57 -34.43
N GLU A 227 3.45 -39.30 -34.60
CA GLU A 227 4.70 -38.88 -35.24
C GLU A 227 5.80 -38.70 -34.18
N THR A 228 6.99 -39.21 -34.45
CA THR A 228 8.16 -38.99 -33.59
C THR A 228 8.80 -37.66 -33.96
N ILE A 229 8.83 -36.73 -33.01
CA ILE A 229 9.58 -35.48 -33.10
C ILE A 229 10.89 -35.66 -32.35
N THR A 230 12.01 -35.63 -33.08
CA THR A 230 13.34 -35.62 -32.48
C THR A 230 13.80 -34.19 -32.27
N VAL A 231 14.04 -33.80 -31.02
CA VAL A 231 14.61 -32.49 -30.69
C VAL A 231 16.12 -32.64 -30.52
N GLN A 232 16.89 -31.91 -31.33
CA GLN A 232 18.35 -31.87 -31.20
C GLN A 232 18.77 -30.97 -30.04
N ALA A 233 19.35 -31.58 -29.01
CA ALA A 233 20.07 -30.96 -27.90
C ALA A 233 21.37 -31.74 -27.66
N GLU A 234 22.16 -31.41 -26.62
CA GLU A 234 23.32 -32.22 -26.19
C GLU A 234 23.00 -33.73 -26.03
N LYS A 235 21.74 -34.07 -25.71
CA LYS A 235 21.16 -35.41 -25.85
C LYS A 235 19.97 -35.34 -26.80
N GLN A 236 19.76 -36.37 -27.63
CA GLN A 236 18.56 -36.45 -28.45
C GLN A 236 17.35 -36.87 -27.60
N TYR A 237 16.24 -36.16 -27.79
CA TYR A 237 14.96 -36.44 -27.15
C TYR A 237 13.92 -36.77 -28.20
N GLU A 238 13.05 -37.72 -27.87
CA GLU A 238 11.90 -38.08 -28.69
C GLU A 238 10.62 -37.63 -27.98
N MET A 239 9.78 -36.92 -28.71
CA MET A 239 8.40 -36.65 -28.34
C MET A 239 7.50 -37.40 -29.30
N HIS A 240 6.41 -37.97 -28.79
CA HIS A 240 5.39 -38.63 -29.62
C HIS A 240 4.21 -37.69 -29.74
N LEU A 241 3.84 -37.30 -30.96
CA LEU A 241 2.76 -36.35 -31.22
C LEU A 241 1.61 -37.03 -32.00
N TRP A 242 0.39 -36.89 -31.49
CA TRP A 242 -0.85 -37.25 -32.16
C TRP A 242 -1.58 -35.98 -32.58
N ARG A 243 -1.94 -35.89 -33.86
CA ARG A 243 -2.63 -34.73 -34.41
C ARG A 243 -4.15 -34.92 -34.38
N ASP A 244 -4.87 -33.84 -34.11
CA ASP A 244 -6.33 -33.78 -34.18
C ASP A 244 -7.02 -34.97 -33.49
N VAL A 245 -6.69 -35.17 -32.20
CA VAL A 245 -7.20 -36.32 -31.45
C VAL A 245 -8.72 -36.21 -31.32
N ASP A 246 -9.42 -37.29 -31.69
CA ASP A 246 -10.88 -37.41 -31.71
C ASP A 246 -11.61 -36.32 -32.53
N GLY A 247 -10.93 -35.66 -33.48
CA GLY A 247 -11.51 -34.59 -34.29
C GLY A 247 -11.75 -33.28 -33.52
N SER A 248 -11.08 -33.12 -32.38
CA SER A 248 -11.22 -31.94 -31.49
C SER A 248 -10.52 -30.69 -32.01
N GLY A 249 -9.65 -30.81 -33.02
CA GLY A 249 -8.72 -29.77 -33.45
C GLY A 249 -7.51 -29.59 -32.53
N LEU A 250 -7.42 -30.35 -31.43
CA LEU A 250 -6.31 -30.30 -30.48
C LEU A 250 -5.31 -31.43 -30.75
N ASN A 251 -4.06 -31.21 -30.35
CA ASN A 251 -2.98 -32.17 -30.54
C ASN A 251 -2.50 -32.69 -29.18
N TYR A 252 -2.19 -33.98 -29.08
CA TYR A 252 -1.65 -34.59 -27.85
C TYR A 252 -0.20 -34.95 -28.08
N ALA A 253 0.70 -34.56 -27.18
CA ALA A 253 2.10 -34.95 -27.23
C ALA A 253 2.52 -35.63 -25.92
N GLU A 254 3.40 -36.61 -26.00
CA GLU A 254 4.06 -37.19 -24.83
C GLU A 254 5.56 -36.93 -24.87
N TRP A 255 6.11 -36.56 -23.72
CA TRP A 255 7.54 -36.47 -23.50
C TRP A 255 7.92 -37.18 -22.21
N THR A 256 8.80 -38.17 -22.33
CA THR A 256 9.38 -38.84 -21.17
C THR A 256 10.60 -38.07 -20.71
N ALA A 257 10.54 -37.53 -19.50
CA ALA A 257 11.66 -36.78 -18.93
C ALA A 257 12.90 -37.69 -18.82
N PRO A 258 14.05 -37.30 -19.39
CA PRO A 258 15.24 -38.15 -19.42
C PRO A 258 15.91 -38.25 -18.05
N HIS A 259 16.51 -39.41 -17.74
CA HIS A 259 17.36 -39.55 -16.55
C HIS A 259 18.62 -38.64 -16.61
N GLY A 260 18.80 -37.79 -15.60
CA GLY A 260 19.98 -36.94 -15.45
C GLY A 260 21.25 -37.72 -15.04
N SER A 261 22.46 -37.23 -15.32
CA SER A 261 23.65 -37.73 -14.61
C SER A 261 23.59 -37.25 -13.15
N SER A 262 24.23 -37.99 -12.23
CA SER A 262 24.23 -37.71 -10.78
C SER A 262 24.69 -36.29 -10.40
N ASP A 263 25.33 -35.56 -11.31
CA ASP A 263 26.07 -34.33 -10.98
C ASP A 263 25.55 -33.06 -11.70
N THR A 264 24.78 -33.12 -12.80
CA THR A 264 24.33 -31.87 -13.47
C THR A 264 22.95 -31.84 -14.13
N ALA A 265 22.28 -32.96 -14.42
CA ALA A 265 21.03 -32.97 -15.24
C ALA A 265 21.09 -31.98 -16.44
N GLY A 266 22.29 -31.75 -16.97
CA GLY A 266 22.57 -30.66 -17.91
C GLY A 266 22.30 -31.12 -19.32
N TYR A 267 21.43 -30.39 -20.01
CA TYR A 267 21.20 -30.51 -21.44
C TYR A 267 20.70 -29.16 -21.97
N ASP A 268 20.78 -28.95 -23.29
CA ASP A 268 20.37 -27.70 -23.94
C ASP A 268 18.85 -27.45 -23.84
N LEU A 269 18.45 -26.19 -24.07
CA LEU A 269 17.03 -25.83 -24.19
C LEU A 269 16.37 -26.60 -25.34
N ILE A 270 15.26 -27.27 -25.05
CA ILE A 270 14.41 -28.00 -25.99
C ILE A 270 13.53 -26.98 -26.73
N ASP A 271 13.65 -26.91 -28.05
CA ASP A 271 12.78 -26.08 -28.89
C ASP A 271 11.40 -26.74 -28.99
N LEU A 272 10.40 -26.14 -28.33
CA LEU A 272 9.01 -26.61 -28.37
C LEU A 272 8.17 -25.89 -29.42
N SER A 273 8.72 -24.90 -30.14
CA SER A 273 8.03 -24.27 -31.27
C SER A 273 7.75 -25.24 -32.41
N VAL A 274 8.43 -26.40 -32.43
CA VAL A 274 8.19 -27.48 -33.39
C VAL A 274 6.82 -28.14 -33.23
N LEU A 275 6.16 -27.97 -32.08
CA LEU A 275 4.81 -28.47 -31.84
C LEU A 275 3.76 -27.55 -32.49
N PRO A 276 2.66 -28.09 -33.04
CA PRO A 276 1.57 -27.29 -33.60
C PRO A 276 0.77 -26.55 -32.52
N ALA A 277 0.05 -25.48 -32.92
CA ALA A 277 -0.91 -24.77 -32.07
C ALA A 277 -1.88 -25.73 -31.36
N GLY A 278 -2.30 -25.40 -30.13
CA GLY A 278 -3.28 -26.22 -29.39
C GLY A 278 -2.75 -27.60 -28.99
N THR A 279 -1.44 -27.74 -28.79
CA THR A 279 -0.84 -29.00 -28.30
C THR A 279 -0.93 -29.07 -26.78
N THR A 280 -1.41 -30.21 -26.26
CA THR A 280 -1.23 -30.62 -24.86
C THR A 280 -0.03 -31.56 -24.77
N LEU A 281 1.07 -31.11 -24.16
CA LEU A 281 2.27 -31.88 -23.89
C LEU A 281 2.19 -32.54 -22.51
N CYS A 282 1.94 -33.84 -22.48
CA CYS A 282 1.91 -34.65 -21.27
C CYS A 282 3.32 -35.16 -20.92
N ILE A 283 3.79 -34.77 -19.74
CA ILE A 283 5.06 -35.20 -19.19
C ILE A 283 4.88 -36.59 -18.56
N ARG A 284 5.81 -37.49 -18.89
CA ARG A 284 5.89 -38.86 -18.36
C ARG A 284 7.21 -39.09 -17.66
N ARG A 285 7.24 -40.00 -16.70
CA ARG A 285 8.47 -40.53 -16.11
C ARG A 285 8.89 -41.80 -16.81
N GLU A 286 10.18 -42.09 -16.75
CA GLU A 286 10.65 -43.43 -17.03
C GLU A 286 10.13 -44.40 -15.95
N ASN A 287 9.57 -45.54 -16.38
CA ASN A 287 8.88 -46.47 -15.50
C ASN A 287 9.71 -46.90 -14.29
N GLY A 288 9.21 -46.61 -13.08
CA GLY A 288 9.79 -47.07 -11.81
C GLY A 288 11.03 -46.29 -11.33
N ALA A 289 11.41 -45.21 -12.01
CA ALA A 289 12.62 -44.45 -11.69
C ALA A 289 12.30 -43.16 -10.92
N VAL A 290 13.00 -42.94 -9.80
CA VAL A 290 12.99 -41.68 -9.03
C VAL A 290 14.36 -41.05 -9.21
N TYR A 291 14.43 -39.99 -10.00
CA TYR A 291 15.66 -39.31 -10.38
C TYR A 291 15.42 -37.80 -10.52
N PRO A 292 16.45 -36.97 -10.34
CA PRO A 292 16.32 -35.54 -10.60
C PRO A 292 15.92 -35.29 -12.06
N MET A 293 14.78 -34.63 -12.25
CA MET A 293 14.23 -34.23 -13.53
C MET A 293 14.37 -32.73 -13.73
N ARG A 294 14.59 -32.34 -14.97
CA ARG A 294 14.62 -30.94 -15.40
C ARG A 294 13.88 -30.84 -16.72
N MET A 295 13.28 -29.69 -17.02
CA MET A 295 12.66 -29.33 -18.30
C MET A 295 13.13 -27.93 -18.69
N ARG A 296 14.05 -27.86 -19.66
CA ARG A 296 14.55 -26.59 -20.20
C ARG A 296 13.95 -26.39 -21.58
N ILE A 297 13.12 -25.39 -21.76
CA ILE A 297 12.36 -25.17 -23.00
C ILE A 297 12.54 -23.76 -23.54
N LYS A 298 12.46 -23.64 -24.86
CA LYS A 298 12.64 -22.37 -25.56
C LYS A 298 11.69 -22.19 -26.74
N GLY A 299 11.49 -20.93 -27.14
CA GLY A 299 10.96 -20.57 -28.45
C GLY A 299 12.01 -20.69 -29.55
N ASN A 300 11.66 -20.26 -30.77
CA ASN A 300 12.55 -20.30 -31.93
C ASN A 300 13.17 -18.95 -32.30
N VAL A 301 12.88 -17.90 -31.53
CA VAL A 301 13.43 -16.57 -31.76
C VAL A 301 14.49 -16.27 -30.71
N SER A 302 15.70 -15.95 -31.17
CA SER A 302 16.82 -15.58 -30.29
C SER A 302 16.44 -14.45 -29.32
N PRO A 303 16.91 -14.48 -28.05
CA PRO A 303 16.78 -13.39 -27.09
C PRO A 303 17.34 -12.03 -27.55
N GLY A 304 18.03 -11.94 -28.70
CA GLY A 304 18.50 -10.68 -29.27
C GLY A 304 17.56 -10.04 -30.31
N VAL A 305 16.50 -10.72 -30.75
CA VAL A 305 15.57 -10.24 -31.80
C VAL A 305 14.17 -9.89 -31.26
N SER A 306 13.76 -8.62 -31.37
CA SER A 306 12.41 -8.18 -30.98
C SER A 306 11.37 -8.87 -31.85
N SER A 307 10.48 -9.67 -31.27
CA SER A 307 9.39 -10.28 -32.02
C SER A 307 8.14 -10.43 -31.15
N GLU A 308 7.01 -9.91 -31.63
CA GLU A 308 5.69 -10.08 -31.01
C GLU A 308 5.27 -11.56 -30.92
N ASN A 309 5.85 -12.45 -31.72
CA ASN A 309 5.43 -13.86 -31.87
C ASN A 309 6.56 -14.85 -31.59
N GLY A 310 7.28 -14.67 -30.48
CA GLY A 310 8.45 -15.46 -30.08
C GLY A 310 8.32 -16.99 -30.07
N THR A 311 7.10 -17.50 -30.24
CA THR A 311 6.80 -18.88 -30.68
C THR A 311 5.69 -18.81 -31.74
N PRO A 312 5.97 -18.92 -33.05
CA PRO A 312 5.02 -18.53 -34.10
C PRO A 312 3.76 -19.40 -34.18
N ASN A 313 3.72 -20.52 -33.45
CA ASN A 313 2.65 -21.50 -33.53
C ASN A 313 1.63 -21.40 -32.38
N PHE A 314 1.87 -20.65 -31.31
CA PHE A 314 0.97 -20.62 -30.14
C PHE A 314 0.31 -19.25 -29.98
N THR A 315 -0.97 -19.26 -29.61
CA THR A 315 -1.75 -18.04 -29.32
C THR A 315 -2.41 -18.15 -27.96
N TYR A 316 -2.99 -17.06 -27.46
CA TYR A 316 -3.78 -17.11 -26.24
C TYR A 316 -4.94 -18.12 -26.37
N GLU A 317 -5.69 -18.18 -27.46
CA GLU A 317 -6.79 -19.15 -27.60
C GLU A 317 -6.29 -20.58 -27.89
N SER A 318 -5.05 -20.77 -28.33
CA SER A 318 -4.48 -22.08 -28.66
C SER A 318 -3.04 -22.21 -28.15
N PRO A 319 -2.85 -22.17 -26.80
CA PRO A 319 -1.53 -22.20 -26.20
C PRO A 319 -0.92 -23.60 -26.26
N LEU A 320 0.36 -23.69 -25.96
CA LEU A 320 0.98 -24.95 -25.54
C LEU A 320 0.60 -25.22 -24.09
N VAL A 321 -0.08 -26.33 -23.82
CA VAL A 321 -0.41 -26.75 -22.44
C VAL A 321 0.53 -27.87 -22.01
N ILE A 322 1.38 -27.62 -21.04
CA ILE A 322 2.29 -28.59 -20.45
C ILE A 322 1.64 -29.16 -19.20
N THR A 323 1.50 -30.48 -19.11
CA THR A 323 0.75 -31.12 -18.03
C THR A 323 1.20 -32.56 -17.74
N HIS A 324 0.47 -33.29 -16.91
CA HIS A 324 0.71 -34.71 -16.58
C HIS A 324 -0.60 -35.51 -16.46
N ASP A 325 -0.47 -36.82 -16.33
CA ASP A 325 -1.58 -37.79 -16.27
C ASP A 325 -1.44 -38.79 -15.11
N GLU A 326 -0.67 -38.44 -14.09
CA GLU A 326 -0.60 -39.23 -12.84
C GLU A 326 -1.93 -39.21 -12.08
N GLU A 327 -2.30 -40.34 -11.47
CA GLU A 327 -3.50 -40.46 -10.60
C GLU A 327 -3.28 -39.82 -9.21
N GLY A 328 -2.02 -39.59 -8.84
CA GLY A 328 -1.62 -38.86 -7.63
C GLY A 328 -0.87 -37.58 -7.97
N VAL A 329 -0.35 -36.91 -6.95
CA VAL A 329 0.52 -35.73 -7.12
C VAL A 329 1.74 -36.13 -7.96
N PHE A 330 2.03 -35.37 -9.02
CA PHE A 330 3.25 -35.55 -9.79
C PHE A 330 4.45 -35.02 -9.00
N ASP A 331 5.08 -35.90 -8.23
CA ASP A 331 6.29 -35.63 -7.44
C ASP A 331 7.56 -35.43 -8.31
N TRP A 332 8.06 -34.21 -8.43
CA TRP A 332 9.15 -33.81 -9.32
C TRP A 332 10.42 -33.47 -8.50
N PRO A 333 11.27 -34.46 -8.20
CA PRO A 333 12.60 -34.21 -7.63
C PRO A 333 13.49 -33.49 -8.65
N TRP A 334 14.25 -32.48 -8.20
CA TRP A 334 15.20 -31.74 -9.05
C TRP A 334 16.49 -31.36 -8.30
N MET A 335 17.55 -31.00 -9.04
CA MET A 335 18.80 -30.46 -8.50
C MET A 335 19.44 -29.51 -9.50
N SER A 336 20.34 -28.62 -9.04
CA SER A 336 21.23 -27.79 -9.87
C SER A 336 20.55 -26.96 -10.97
N PHE A 337 20.46 -25.64 -10.77
CA PHE A 337 19.97 -24.65 -11.75
C PHE A 337 18.49 -24.77 -12.20
N GLY A 338 17.63 -25.42 -11.41
CA GLY A 338 16.17 -25.34 -11.51
C GLY A 338 15.48 -26.51 -12.21
N ALA A 339 14.21 -26.75 -11.87
CA ALA A 339 13.36 -27.80 -12.42
C ALA A 339 12.79 -27.44 -13.79
N VAL A 340 12.32 -26.19 -13.97
CA VAL A 340 11.72 -25.73 -15.23
C VAL A 340 12.36 -24.41 -15.67
N THR A 341 12.67 -24.28 -16.95
CA THR A 341 13.19 -23.04 -17.53
C THR A 341 12.44 -22.71 -18.81
N PHE A 342 11.91 -21.50 -18.87
CA PHE A 342 11.35 -20.87 -20.06
C PHE A 342 12.38 -19.86 -20.60
N GLY A 343 12.80 -20.03 -21.85
CA GLY A 343 13.83 -19.21 -22.50
C GLY A 343 13.51 -18.84 -23.95
N ASP A 344 14.39 -18.07 -24.57
CA ASP A 344 14.35 -17.60 -25.98
C ASP A 344 12.94 -17.26 -26.51
N ASN A 345 12.38 -16.15 -26.01
CA ASN A 345 11.11 -15.57 -26.46
C ASN A 345 9.89 -16.49 -26.42
N MET A 346 9.90 -17.52 -25.57
CA MET A 346 8.75 -18.42 -25.51
C MET A 346 7.47 -17.70 -25.04
N ARG A 347 6.37 -17.83 -25.79
CA ARG A 347 5.08 -17.17 -25.53
C ARG A 347 3.88 -18.12 -25.62
N ASN A 348 2.81 -17.77 -24.92
CA ASN A 348 1.52 -18.48 -24.91
C ASN A 348 1.66 -19.93 -24.41
N VAL A 349 2.21 -20.09 -23.20
CA VAL A 349 2.44 -21.40 -22.59
C VAL A 349 1.76 -21.49 -21.23
N VAL A 350 1.08 -22.60 -21.01
CA VAL A 350 0.37 -22.91 -19.77
C VAL A 350 1.04 -24.11 -19.11
N LEU A 351 1.54 -23.96 -17.89
CA LEU A 351 1.96 -25.07 -17.04
C LEU A 351 0.78 -25.47 -16.14
N ASP A 352 0.01 -26.46 -16.61
CA ASP A 352 -1.14 -27.04 -15.90
C ASP A 352 -0.65 -28.14 -14.95
N GLY A 353 -0.54 -27.77 -13.68
CA GLY A 353 -0.19 -28.70 -12.60
C GLY A 353 -1.33 -29.59 -12.15
N TYR A 354 -2.59 -29.31 -12.48
CA TYR A 354 -3.69 -30.19 -12.10
C TYR A 354 -3.71 -31.49 -12.91
N GLY A 355 -3.33 -31.45 -14.19
CA GLY A 355 -3.34 -32.65 -15.02
C GLY A 355 -4.73 -33.19 -15.29
N TYR A 356 -4.81 -34.33 -15.99
CA TYR A 356 -6.08 -34.99 -16.32
C TYR A 356 -6.88 -35.40 -15.07
N ASN A 357 -6.20 -35.67 -13.95
CA ASN A 357 -6.81 -36.18 -12.71
C ASN A 357 -6.99 -35.12 -11.61
N ARG A 358 -6.61 -33.85 -11.85
CA ARG A 358 -6.70 -32.74 -10.89
C ARG A 358 -5.90 -32.96 -9.58
N THR A 359 -4.67 -33.44 -9.69
CA THR A 359 -3.87 -33.89 -8.53
C THR A 359 -2.70 -32.99 -8.15
N GLY A 360 -2.16 -32.14 -9.04
CA GLY A 360 -1.07 -31.22 -8.71
C GLY A 360 0.33 -31.72 -9.14
N ILE A 361 1.26 -30.78 -9.36
CA ILE A 361 2.70 -31.06 -9.48
C ILE A 361 3.40 -30.57 -8.21
N ARG A 362 4.27 -31.40 -7.61
CA ARG A 362 5.11 -31.00 -6.48
C ARG A 362 6.58 -30.97 -6.90
N PHE A 363 7.20 -29.80 -6.96
CA PHE A 363 8.63 -29.66 -7.13
C PHE A 363 9.34 -29.66 -5.79
N HIS A 364 10.37 -30.49 -5.65
CA HIS A 364 11.20 -30.52 -4.46
C HIS A 364 12.66 -30.90 -4.79
N PRO A 365 13.65 -30.52 -3.99
CA PRO A 365 15.01 -31.01 -4.17
C PRO A 365 15.10 -32.52 -4.12
N SER A 366 15.99 -33.09 -4.93
CA SER A 366 16.30 -34.52 -4.88
C SER A 366 17.09 -34.93 -3.63
N SER A 367 17.76 -33.98 -2.95
CA SER A 367 18.50 -34.19 -1.70
C SER A 367 18.79 -32.87 -0.98
N ASP A 368 18.99 -32.92 0.34
CA ASP A 368 19.34 -31.76 1.18
C ASP A 368 20.68 -31.10 0.80
N ASP A 369 21.63 -31.87 0.25
CA ASP A 369 22.98 -31.41 -0.14
C ASP A 369 23.05 -30.88 -1.60
N ALA A 370 21.92 -30.82 -2.32
CA ALA A 370 21.93 -30.39 -3.72
C ALA A 370 22.22 -28.87 -3.82
N ALA A 371 22.93 -28.45 -4.87
CA ALA A 371 23.10 -27.03 -5.19
C ALA A 371 21.76 -26.44 -5.69
N ILE A 372 20.88 -26.08 -4.76
CA ILE A 372 19.50 -25.68 -5.02
C ILE A 372 19.45 -24.16 -5.00
N ASN A 373 19.29 -23.52 -6.17
CA ASN A 373 19.11 -22.07 -6.25
C ASN A 373 17.62 -21.78 -6.46
N THR A 374 17.16 -21.74 -7.70
CA THR A 374 15.78 -21.38 -8.04
C THR A 374 15.07 -22.53 -8.75
N CYS A 375 13.79 -22.79 -8.45
CA CYS A 375 13.04 -23.91 -9.03
C CYS A 375 12.55 -23.63 -10.46
N ILE A 376 11.84 -22.52 -10.69
CA ILE A 376 11.33 -22.15 -12.02
C ILE A 376 11.98 -20.84 -12.49
N PHE A 377 12.52 -20.84 -13.71
CA PHE A 377 13.06 -19.65 -14.36
C PHE A 377 12.18 -19.23 -15.54
N VAL A 378 11.75 -17.97 -15.54
CA VAL A 378 11.17 -17.28 -16.71
C VAL A 378 12.20 -16.26 -17.18
N SER A 379 12.82 -16.50 -18.33
CA SER A 379 14.00 -15.76 -18.79
C SER A 379 13.98 -15.60 -20.30
N GLY A 380 14.98 -14.93 -20.87
CA GLY A 380 15.21 -14.98 -22.32
C GLY A 380 14.13 -14.29 -23.16
N GLY A 381 13.36 -13.36 -22.58
CA GLY A 381 12.29 -12.62 -23.28
C GLY A 381 10.98 -13.38 -23.38
N ALA A 382 10.84 -14.47 -22.62
CA ALA A 382 9.58 -15.18 -22.48
C ALA A 382 8.45 -14.22 -22.04
N GLY A 383 7.21 -14.53 -22.38
CA GLY A 383 6.02 -13.75 -22.04
C GLY A 383 4.77 -14.62 -22.15
N ASP A 384 3.61 -14.12 -21.73
CA ASP A 384 2.33 -14.84 -21.89
C ASP A 384 2.37 -16.25 -21.27
N ILE A 385 2.92 -16.34 -20.04
CA ILE A 385 3.11 -17.59 -19.30
C ILE A 385 2.08 -17.68 -18.18
N GLU A 386 1.32 -18.79 -18.13
CA GLU A 386 0.36 -19.09 -17.08
C GLU A 386 0.79 -20.35 -16.31
N MET A 387 0.73 -20.32 -14.97
CA MET A 387 1.11 -21.44 -14.11
C MET A 387 0.09 -21.63 -13.00
N PHE A 388 -0.39 -22.88 -12.82
CA PHE A 388 -1.32 -23.21 -11.74
C PHE A 388 -1.27 -24.65 -11.26
N GLY A 389 -1.77 -24.90 -10.04
CA GLY A 389 -1.80 -26.26 -9.47
C GLY A 389 -0.41 -26.79 -9.11
N ILE A 390 0.52 -25.89 -8.78
CA ILE A 390 1.93 -26.20 -8.51
C ILE A 390 2.23 -26.03 -7.01
N ASP A 391 2.92 -26.99 -6.43
CA ASP A 391 3.54 -26.93 -5.11
C ASP A 391 5.06 -26.91 -5.26
N ILE A 392 5.75 -25.89 -4.75
CA ILE A 392 7.21 -25.80 -4.73
C ILE A 392 7.65 -25.86 -3.27
N ASP A 393 8.42 -26.88 -2.92
CA ASP A 393 8.87 -27.14 -1.55
C ASP A 393 10.41 -27.22 -1.49
N GLY A 394 11.03 -26.37 -0.68
CA GLY A 394 12.45 -26.49 -0.33
C GLY A 394 13.44 -25.92 -1.36
N THR A 395 13.36 -24.63 -1.72
CA THR A 395 14.38 -24.01 -2.60
C THR A 395 15.49 -23.31 -1.80
N GLY A 396 16.71 -23.18 -2.35
CA GLY A 396 17.81 -22.48 -1.66
C GLY A 396 17.90 -20.97 -1.95
N PHE A 397 17.24 -20.49 -3.01
CA PHE A 397 17.04 -19.08 -3.31
C PHE A 397 15.56 -18.80 -3.59
N ALA A 398 15.07 -18.83 -4.84
CA ALA A 398 13.68 -18.50 -5.18
C ALA A 398 12.84 -19.73 -5.55
N GLY A 399 11.55 -19.74 -5.26
CA GLY A 399 10.61 -20.68 -5.85
C GLY A 399 10.47 -20.44 -7.36
N ILE A 400 10.01 -19.24 -7.72
CA ILE A 400 9.88 -18.79 -9.12
C ILE A 400 10.69 -17.52 -9.30
N MET A 401 11.46 -17.44 -10.38
CA MET A 401 12.20 -16.24 -10.73
C MET A 401 11.87 -15.80 -12.15
N ALA A 402 11.60 -14.51 -12.29
CA ALA A 402 11.50 -13.82 -13.56
C ALA A 402 12.36 -12.56 -13.49
N LYS A 403 13.64 -12.77 -13.21
CA LYS A 403 14.66 -11.74 -13.08
C LYS A 403 15.88 -12.12 -13.90
N THR A 404 16.34 -11.19 -14.71
CA THR A 404 17.65 -11.25 -15.36
C THR A 404 18.42 -9.97 -14.99
N ASP A 405 19.71 -10.10 -14.69
CA ASP A 405 20.55 -8.94 -14.41
C ASP A 405 20.84 -8.21 -15.73
N PRO A 406 20.78 -6.86 -15.75
CA PRO A 406 20.97 -6.08 -16.97
C PRO A 406 22.42 -6.17 -17.46
N ASP A 407 22.60 -6.31 -18.76
CA ASP A 407 23.90 -6.58 -19.41
C ASP A 407 24.10 -5.67 -20.63
N PRO A 408 25.21 -4.89 -20.70
CA PRO A 408 25.51 -4.00 -21.83
C PRO A 408 25.73 -4.73 -23.16
N ASP A 409 25.95 -6.04 -23.19
CA ASP A 409 26.00 -6.81 -24.45
C ASP A 409 24.61 -7.03 -25.07
N VAL A 410 23.55 -6.87 -24.28
CA VAL A 410 22.15 -7.04 -24.69
C VAL A 410 21.28 -5.83 -24.28
N PRO A 411 21.62 -4.60 -24.72
CA PRO A 411 21.02 -3.37 -24.21
C PRO A 411 19.53 -3.19 -24.60
N TRP A 412 19.11 -3.80 -25.71
CA TRP A 412 17.77 -3.71 -26.31
C TRP A 412 16.71 -4.56 -25.60
N PHE A 413 17.11 -5.42 -24.68
CA PHE A 413 16.28 -6.46 -24.06
C PHE A 413 15.35 -5.94 -22.95
N TRP A 414 15.33 -4.63 -22.71
CA TRP A 414 14.94 -4.11 -21.41
C TRP A 414 13.98 -2.89 -21.40
N ARG A 415 13.66 -2.26 -22.55
CA ARG A 415 12.48 -1.37 -22.71
C ARG A 415 11.97 -1.34 -24.16
N GLY A 416 10.64 -1.29 -24.34
CA GLY A 416 9.93 -1.03 -25.61
C GLY A 416 9.77 -2.20 -26.60
N ASN A 417 10.68 -3.18 -26.62
CA ASN A 417 10.62 -4.31 -27.55
C ASN A 417 10.59 -5.70 -26.86
N TRP A 418 10.73 -5.74 -25.53
CA TRP A 418 11.00 -6.94 -24.71
C TRP A 418 10.40 -6.82 -23.31
N VAL A 419 9.10 -6.56 -23.25
CA VAL A 419 8.35 -6.59 -22.01
C VAL A 419 8.03 -8.04 -21.67
N LEU A 420 8.34 -8.46 -20.44
CA LEU A 420 7.80 -9.71 -19.89
C LEU A 420 6.35 -9.43 -19.51
N ASP A 421 5.49 -9.59 -20.51
CA ASP A 421 4.07 -9.29 -20.42
C ASP A 421 3.27 -10.53 -20.02
N ASN A 422 2.14 -10.34 -19.34
CA ASN A 422 1.16 -11.37 -19.01
C ASN A 422 1.69 -12.61 -18.26
N LEU A 423 2.56 -12.42 -17.27
CA LEU A 423 2.92 -13.51 -16.36
C LEU A 423 1.78 -13.75 -15.34
N ARG A 424 1.20 -14.95 -15.33
CA ARG A 424 0.10 -15.33 -14.44
C ARG A 424 0.49 -16.52 -13.57
N ILE A 425 0.51 -16.32 -12.26
CA ILE A 425 0.80 -17.35 -11.26
C ILE A 425 -0.40 -17.45 -10.33
N HIS A 426 -1.08 -18.60 -10.31
CA HIS A 426 -2.28 -18.74 -9.50
C HIS A 426 -2.56 -20.13 -8.98
N HIS A 427 -3.25 -20.23 -7.84
CA HIS A 427 -3.57 -21.52 -7.21
C HIS A 427 -2.32 -22.38 -6.99
N CYS A 428 -1.21 -21.74 -6.60
CA CYS A 428 0.08 -22.36 -6.33
C CYS A 428 0.41 -22.26 -4.84
N THR A 429 1.25 -23.18 -4.37
CA THR A 429 1.85 -23.13 -3.04
C THR A 429 3.37 -23.08 -3.19
N ILE A 430 4.02 -22.15 -2.49
CA ILE A 430 5.47 -22.01 -2.47
C ILE A 430 5.88 -22.01 -1.00
N GLN A 431 6.72 -22.97 -0.61
CA GLN A 431 6.97 -23.25 0.79
C GLN A 431 8.40 -23.66 1.09
N ASN A 432 8.80 -23.37 2.33
CA ASN A 432 10.08 -23.75 2.92
C ASN A 432 11.29 -23.32 2.08
N THR A 433 11.22 -22.14 1.44
CA THR A 433 12.35 -21.58 0.69
C THR A 433 13.37 -20.98 1.65
N ALA A 434 14.67 -21.09 1.35
CA ALA A 434 15.73 -20.47 2.13
C ALA A 434 15.95 -19.00 1.75
N GLY A 435 15.61 -18.62 0.51
CA GLY A 435 15.57 -17.23 0.02
C GLY A 435 14.14 -16.77 -0.22
N GLU A 436 13.89 -16.21 -1.40
CA GLU A 436 12.58 -15.67 -1.83
C GLU A 436 11.54 -16.77 -2.12
N GLY A 437 10.25 -16.46 -1.97
CA GLY A 437 9.18 -17.29 -2.51
C GLY A 437 9.07 -17.11 -4.03
N VAL A 438 8.74 -15.90 -4.47
CA VAL A 438 8.92 -15.48 -5.87
C VAL A 438 9.83 -14.26 -5.96
N TYR A 439 10.67 -14.22 -6.99
CA TYR A 439 11.55 -13.10 -7.29
C TYR A 439 11.37 -12.64 -8.73
N LEU A 440 10.51 -11.64 -8.90
CA LEU A 440 10.09 -11.11 -10.18
C LEU A 440 10.64 -9.69 -10.33
N GLY A 441 11.30 -9.41 -11.46
CA GLY A 441 11.74 -8.05 -11.74
C GLY A 441 13.12 -7.71 -11.19
N TYR A 442 13.82 -6.80 -11.87
CA TYR A 442 15.07 -6.24 -11.39
C TYR A 442 14.80 -5.11 -10.39
N TYR A 443 15.65 -4.96 -9.38
CA TYR A 443 15.40 -4.00 -8.29
C TYR A 443 15.53 -2.53 -8.71
N GLY A 444 16.30 -2.24 -9.76
CA GLY A 444 16.45 -0.90 -10.32
C GLY A 444 15.59 -0.68 -11.56
N SER A 445 15.01 0.51 -11.68
CA SER A 445 14.17 0.93 -12.81
C SER A 445 14.87 1.93 -13.75
N GLY A 446 16.04 2.42 -13.36
CA GLY A 446 16.80 3.43 -14.07
C GLY A 446 17.46 2.97 -15.37
N LYS A 447 17.85 3.97 -16.15
CA LYS A 447 18.72 3.83 -17.31
C LYS A 447 20.15 3.56 -16.84
N LEU A 448 20.78 2.53 -17.39
CA LEU A 448 22.15 2.13 -17.12
C LEU A 448 23.06 2.45 -18.31
N LYS A 449 24.34 2.65 -18.04
CA LYS A 449 25.40 2.86 -19.03
C LYS A 449 26.48 1.81 -18.88
N GLY A 450 27.07 1.38 -19.98
CA GLY A 450 28.16 0.41 -19.95
C GLY A 450 28.78 0.18 -21.30
N THR A 451 29.95 -0.45 -21.30
CA THR A 451 30.67 -0.80 -22.52
C THR A 451 30.30 -2.21 -22.95
N ASN A 452 29.79 -2.40 -24.16
CA ASN A 452 29.52 -3.74 -24.71
C ASN A 452 30.84 -4.45 -25.12
N GLY A 453 30.75 -5.73 -25.44
CA GLY A 453 31.85 -6.59 -25.91
C GLY A 453 32.47 -6.18 -27.25
N GLN A 454 31.88 -5.21 -27.95
CA GLN A 454 32.48 -4.55 -29.12
C GLN A 454 33.25 -3.27 -28.76
N GLY A 455 33.33 -2.92 -27.46
CA GLY A 455 34.01 -1.72 -26.98
C GLY A 455 33.19 -0.44 -27.16
N GLN A 456 31.90 -0.53 -27.43
CA GLN A 456 31.00 0.60 -27.62
C GLN A 456 30.33 0.95 -26.31
N GLU A 457 30.28 2.23 -25.96
CA GLU A 457 29.39 2.72 -24.91
C GLU A 457 27.94 2.60 -25.37
N VAL A 458 27.13 1.89 -24.57
CA VAL A 458 25.70 1.69 -24.81
C VAL A 458 24.90 2.07 -23.58
N GLU A 459 23.67 2.49 -23.83
CA GLU A 459 22.67 2.73 -22.80
C GLU A 459 21.66 1.58 -22.82
N TYR A 460 21.28 1.10 -21.64
CA TYR A 460 20.37 -0.04 -21.47
C TYR A 460 19.51 0.12 -20.22
N TYR A 461 18.50 -0.73 -20.07
CA TYR A 461 17.57 -0.70 -18.94
C TYR A 461 17.57 -2.07 -18.25
N ALA A 462 16.82 -2.22 -17.16
CA ALA A 462 16.45 -3.52 -16.64
C ALA A 462 15.04 -3.93 -17.10
N HIS A 463 14.69 -5.21 -17.05
CA HIS A 463 13.44 -5.71 -17.64
C HIS A 463 12.24 -5.13 -16.94
N LEU A 464 11.30 -4.64 -17.74
CA LEU A 464 9.97 -4.25 -17.32
C LEU A 464 9.06 -5.49 -17.31
N LEU A 465 8.42 -5.71 -16.17
CA LEU A 465 7.28 -6.62 -16.05
C LEU A 465 5.99 -5.85 -16.34
N ASP A 466 5.11 -6.39 -17.17
CA ASP A 466 3.80 -5.80 -17.44
C ASP A 466 2.70 -6.86 -17.26
N HIS A 467 1.51 -6.41 -16.86
CA HIS A 467 0.34 -7.23 -16.59
C HIS A 467 0.61 -8.48 -15.72
N LEU A 468 1.42 -8.34 -14.66
CA LEU A 468 1.64 -9.41 -13.69
C LEU A 468 0.34 -9.73 -12.94
N ARG A 469 0.00 -11.02 -12.85
CA ARG A 469 -1.09 -11.55 -12.02
C ARG A 469 -0.55 -12.55 -11.02
N LEU A 470 -0.64 -12.22 -9.73
CA LEU A 470 -0.34 -13.15 -8.63
C LEU A 470 -1.61 -13.32 -7.79
N TYR A 471 -2.34 -14.42 -7.96
CA TYR A 471 -3.59 -14.58 -7.22
C TYR A 471 -3.87 -15.99 -6.70
N ARG A 472 -4.45 -16.08 -5.49
CA ARG A 472 -4.66 -17.37 -4.79
C ARG A 472 -3.38 -18.18 -4.61
N VAL A 473 -2.29 -17.49 -4.29
CA VAL A 473 -0.98 -18.12 -4.03
C VAL A 473 -0.71 -18.17 -2.54
N ASN A 474 -0.28 -19.33 -2.06
CA ASN A 474 0.11 -19.54 -0.67
C ASN A 474 1.63 -19.52 -0.55
N PHE A 475 2.15 -18.69 0.35
CA PHE A 475 3.56 -18.65 0.75
C PHE A 475 3.69 -19.10 2.20
N ILE A 476 4.47 -20.16 2.43
CA ILE A 476 4.58 -20.79 3.75
C ILE A 476 6.05 -20.92 4.13
N ASN A 477 6.48 -20.27 5.21
CA ASN A 477 7.86 -20.33 5.73
C ASN A 477 8.92 -19.97 4.68
N THR A 478 8.77 -18.84 3.98
CA THR A 478 9.81 -18.33 3.09
C THR A 478 10.96 -17.70 3.88
N GLY A 479 12.18 -17.85 3.37
CA GLY A 479 13.39 -17.49 4.08
C GLY A 479 13.66 -15.99 4.14
N LEU A 480 13.50 -15.30 3.01
CA LEU A 480 13.57 -13.85 2.85
C LEU A 480 12.15 -13.31 2.59
N ASP A 481 11.84 -12.81 1.38
CA ASP A 481 10.52 -12.28 1.04
C ASP A 481 9.59 -13.38 0.53
N SER A 482 8.28 -13.27 0.82
CA SER A 482 7.32 -14.21 0.22
C SER A 482 7.20 -13.93 -1.28
N PHE A 483 7.04 -12.66 -1.63
CA PHE A 483 7.11 -12.23 -3.02
C PHE A 483 7.84 -10.91 -3.13
N GLN A 484 8.78 -10.88 -4.07
CA GLN A 484 9.48 -9.69 -4.48
C GLN A 484 9.08 -9.37 -5.93
N VAL A 485 8.46 -8.22 -6.15
CA VAL A 485 7.97 -7.75 -7.44
C VAL A 485 8.56 -6.37 -7.71
N ASN A 486 9.52 -6.30 -8.62
CA ASN A 486 10.21 -5.06 -8.94
C ASN A 486 10.08 -4.68 -10.40
N ASN A 487 10.32 -3.40 -10.71
CA ASN A 487 10.27 -2.86 -12.06
C ASN A 487 9.04 -3.37 -12.85
N ALA A 488 7.86 -3.27 -12.23
CA ALA A 488 6.62 -3.86 -12.75
C ALA A 488 5.48 -2.86 -12.82
N ILE A 489 4.70 -2.92 -13.90
CA ILE A 489 3.51 -2.10 -14.12
C ILE A 489 2.28 -2.98 -14.36
N ASN A 490 1.09 -2.40 -14.18
CA ASN A 490 -0.20 -3.07 -14.27
C ASN A 490 -0.30 -4.33 -13.40
N VAL A 491 0.27 -4.29 -12.19
CA VAL A 491 0.34 -5.46 -11.29
C VAL A 491 -0.99 -5.67 -10.56
N ASP A 492 -1.45 -6.93 -10.47
CA ASP A 492 -2.63 -7.30 -9.67
C ASP A 492 -2.27 -8.49 -8.76
N ILE A 493 -2.25 -8.23 -7.46
CA ILE A 493 -1.97 -9.20 -6.39
C ILE A 493 -3.25 -9.36 -5.55
N CYS A 494 -3.86 -10.55 -5.61
CA CYS A 494 -5.15 -10.77 -4.95
C CYS A 494 -5.27 -12.16 -4.30
N TYR A 495 -5.89 -12.27 -3.12
CA TYR A 495 -6.02 -13.56 -2.41
C TYR A 495 -4.70 -14.27 -2.13
N VAL A 496 -3.61 -13.53 -1.99
CA VAL A 496 -2.33 -14.09 -1.56
C VAL A 496 -2.36 -14.32 -0.06
N ASN A 497 -1.94 -15.51 0.35
CA ASN A 497 -1.80 -15.87 1.76
C ASN A 497 -0.32 -16.07 2.08
N THR A 498 0.21 -15.34 3.05
CA THR A 498 1.57 -15.57 3.55
C THR A 498 1.52 -15.96 5.02
N THR A 499 2.35 -16.92 5.42
CA THR A 499 2.58 -17.27 6.82
C THR A 499 4.05 -17.58 7.05
N GLY A 500 4.67 -16.88 8.00
CA GLY A 500 6.05 -17.15 8.39
C GLY A 500 7.10 -16.64 7.40
N SER A 501 6.84 -15.54 6.68
CA SER A 501 7.82 -14.86 5.82
C SER A 501 9.04 -14.39 6.62
N GLY A 502 10.21 -14.28 5.99
CA GLY A 502 11.44 -13.81 6.64
C GLY A 502 11.99 -14.79 7.68
N ALA A 503 11.77 -16.09 7.51
CA ALA A 503 12.15 -17.12 8.47
C ALA A 503 13.66 -17.17 8.77
N SER A 504 14.50 -16.72 7.82
CA SER A 504 15.96 -16.69 7.96
C SER A 504 16.45 -15.58 8.91
N LYS A 505 15.62 -14.55 9.17
CA LYS A 505 15.91 -13.39 10.02
C LYS A 505 17.19 -12.63 9.64
N GLN A 506 17.58 -12.64 8.37
CA GLN A 506 18.75 -11.90 7.89
C GLN A 506 18.46 -10.38 7.92
N GLY A 507 19.15 -9.62 8.77
CA GLY A 507 18.85 -8.21 9.00
C GLY A 507 18.86 -7.38 7.70
N GLY A 508 17.70 -6.82 7.33
CA GLY A 508 17.54 -5.91 6.18
C GLY A 508 16.73 -6.41 4.99
N GLN A 509 16.41 -7.72 4.88
CA GLN A 509 15.66 -8.32 3.77
C GLN A 509 14.72 -9.44 4.27
N ASN A 510 13.64 -9.08 4.99
CA ASN A 510 12.68 -10.06 5.53
C ASN A 510 11.26 -9.52 5.47
N TYR A 511 10.77 -9.22 4.28
CA TYR A 511 9.46 -8.63 4.08
C TYR A 511 8.40 -9.70 3.78
N ALA A 512 7.12 -9.42 3.97
CA ALA A 512 6.09 -10.26 3.32
C ALA A 512 6.07 -9.96 1.82
N SER A 513 6.27 -8.69 1.48
CA SER A 513 6.29 -8.18 0.12
C SER A 513 7.37 -7.13 -0.06
N SER A 514 8.12 -7.21 -1.16
CA SER A 514 9.11 -6.19 -1.56
C SER A 514 8.79 -5.71 -2.97
N SER A 515 8.46 -4.42 -3.08
CA SER A 515 7.65 -3.93 -4.21
C SER A 515 8.18 -2.62 -4.80
N VAL A 516 8.56 -2.68 -6.08
CA VAL A 516 8.80 -1.54 -6.98
C VAL A 516 7.82 -1.68 -8.13
N PHE A 517 6.53 -1.41 -7.88
CA PHE A 517 5.48 -1.57 -8.89
C PHE A 517 4.35 -0.54 -8.81
N ASP A 518 3.59 -0.40 -9.89
CA ASP A 518 2.23 0.16 -9.89
C ASP A 518 1.16 -0.94 -10.00
N GLY A 519 -0.02 -0.67 -9.45
CA GLY A 519 -1.14 -1.61 -9.46
C GLY A 519 -1.81 -1.82 -8.10
N ARG A 520 -2.27 -3.04 -7.83
CA ARG A 520 -3.20 -3.34 -6.73
C ARG A 520 -2.74 -4.54 -5.90
N LEU A 521 -2.84 -4.41 -4.57
CA LEU A 521 -2.69 -5.51 -3.59
C LEU A 521 -3.93 -5.56 -2.69
N TYR A 522 -4.76 -6.60 -2.84
CA TYR A 522 -6.04 -6.64 -2.16
C TYR A 522 -6.59 -8.03 -1.84
N ASN A 523 -7.51 -8.10 -0.88
CA ASN A 523 -8.08 -9.36 -0.40
C ASN A 523 -7.04 -10.40 0.06
N CYS A 524 -5.85 -9.96 0.49
CA CYS A 524 -4.74 -10.82 0.91
C CYS A 524 -4.73 -11.03 2.44
N ARG A 525 -4.10 -12.13 2.88
CA ARG A 525 -3.80 -12.43 4.29
C ARG A 525 -2.30 -12.54 4.47
N LEU A 526 -1.66 -11.50 4.99
CA LEU A 526 -0.21 -11.43 5.18
C LEU A 526 0.11 -11.62 6.66
N LEU A 527 0.37 -12.85 7.10
CA LEU A 527 0.41 -13.20 8.53
C LEU A 527 1.81 -13.60 9.00
N LYS A 528 2.13 -13.27 10.25
CA LYS A 528 3.38 -13.71 10.93
C LYS A 528 4.64 -13.35 10.15
N CYS A 529 4.68 -12.16 9.59
CA CYS A 529 5.83 -11.68 8.82
C CYS A 529 6.96 -11.35 9.79
N ASN A 530 8.11 -12.04 9.73
CA ASN A 530 9.18 -11.85 10.71
C ASN A 530 9.89 -10.47 10.60
N GLY A 531 9.73 -9.77 9.48
CA GLY A 531 10.04 -8.34 9.34
C GLY A 531 8.80 -7.53 8.94
N PRO A 532 8.98 -6.36 8.32
CA PRO A 532 7.85 -5.53 7.91
C PRO A 532 6.93 -6.24 6.91
N ILE A 533 5.64 -5.92 6.93
CA ILE A 533 4.67 -6.55 6.03
C ILE A 533 4.98 -6.18 4.58
N ALA A 534 5.19 -4.89 4.32
CA ALA A 534 5.47 -4.42 2.97
C ALA A 534 6.66 -3.45 2.94
N PHE A 535 7.50 -3.66 1.94
CA PHE A 535 8.50 -2.71 1.47
C PHE A 535 7.98 -2.05 0.19
N CYS A 536 7.90 -0.72 0.19
CA CYS A 536 7.36 0.06 -0.93
C CYS A 536 8.38 1.15 -1.34
N GLY A 537 8.93 1.07 -2.55
CA GLY A 537 9.70 2.18 -3.16
C GLY A 537 11.02 1.77 -3.86
N PRO A 538 11.45 2.50 -4.92
CA PRO A 538 10.69 3.53 -5.65
C PRO A 538 9.43 2.94 -6.31
N LEU A 539 8.36 3.72 -6.42
CA LEU A 539 7.15 3.29 -7.12
C LEU A 539 7.26 3.73 -8.59
N LEU A 540 6.74 2.93 -9.51
CA LEU A 540 6.69 3.29 -10.94
C LEU A 540 5.47 4.17 -11.26
N GLY A 541 4.39 4.05 -10.48
CA GLY A 541 3.13 4.76 -10.67
C GLY A 541 2.26 4.64 -9.42
N GLU A 542 0.95 4.50 -9.59
CA GLU A 542 0.00 4.38 -8.48
C GLU A 542 -0.05 2.97 -7.88
N VAL A 543 0.07 2.86 -6.55
CA VAL A 543 -0.16 1.60 -5.81
C VAL A 543 -1.38 1.71 -4.87
N ARG A 544 -2.31 0.76 -4.96
CA ARG A 544 -3.48 0.63 -4.08
C ARG A 544 -3.39 -0.63 -3.22
N ILE A 545 -3.44 -0.47 -1.90
CA ILE A 545 -3.41 -1.56 -0.91
C ILE A 545 -4.70 -1.54 -0.11
N TYR A 546 -5.60 -2.50 -0.34
CA TYR A 546 -6.93 -2.46 0.28
C TYR A 546 -7.55 -3.82 0.55
N ASN A 547 -8.51 -3.89 1.48
CA ASN A 547 -9.19 -5.14 1.85
C ASN A 547 -8.20 -6.25 2.28
N ASN A 548 -7.14 -5.94 3.02
CA ASN A 548 -6.18 -6.96 3.47
C ASN A 548 -6.24 -7.17 4.99
N VAL A 549 -5.85 -8.37 5.42
CA VAL A 549 -5.53 -8.68 6.82
C VAL A 549 -4.03 -8.87 6.94
N MET A 550 -3.37 -7.99 7.70
CA MET A 550 -1.92 -7.87 7.73
C MET A 550 -1.40 -7.91 9.17
N GLU A 551 -0.46 -8.80 9.43
CA GLU A 551 0.18 -8.96 10.73
C GLU A 551 1.71 -9.10 10.60
N ALA A 552 2.40 -8.10 11.13
CA ALA A 552 3.84 -8.15 11.37
C ALA A 552 4.15 -8.90 12.67
N ALA A 553 5.31 -9.54 12.73
CA ALA A 553 5.82 -10.11 13.96
C ALA A 553 6.09 -9.02 15.01
N ARG A 554 6.18 -9.45 16.27
CA ARG A 554 6.46 -8.57 17.40
C ARG A 554 7.73 -7.74 17.14
N TYR A 555 7.64 -6.44 17.39
CA TYR A 555 8.70 -5.45 17.15
C TYR A 555 8.97 -5.09 15.67
N SER A 556 8.19 -5.61 14.72
CA SER A 556 8.29 -5.25 13.30
C SER A 556 7.22 -4.22 12.91
N GLY A 557 7.60 -3.25 12.08
CA GLY A 557 6.67 -2.24 11.55
C GLY A 557 5.75 -2.79 10.45
N ALA A 558 4.67 -2.08 10.10
CA ALA A 558 3.79 -2.49 9.00
C ALA A 558 4.45 -2.23 7.63
N PHE A 559 4.89 -0.99 7.41
CA PHE A 559 5.44 -0.54 6.14
C PHE A 559 6.87 -0.03 6.30
N VAL A 560 7.70 -0.23 5.30
CA VAL A 560 9.00 0.44 5.18
C VAL A 560 9.14 1.00 3.77
N SER A 561 9.58 2.25 3.68
CA SER A 561 10.02 2.86 2.43
C SER A 561 11.51 3.22 2.55
N ALA A 562 12.34 2.79 1.59
CA ALA A 562 13.76 3.11 1.56
C ALA A 562 14.24 3.54 0.18
N LEU A 563 15.15 4.52 0.17
CA LEU A 563 15.81 5.09 -1.00
C LEU A 563 16.81 4.10 -1.59
N TRP A 564 16.53 3.54 -2.77
CA TRP A 564 17.55 2.97 -3.65
C TRP A 564 18.04 4.05 -4.60
N LYS A 565 18.61 5.13 -4.07
CA LYS A 565 19.17 6.22 -4.91
C LYS A 565 20.49 5.74 -5.50
N SER A 566 20.52 5.33 -6.76
CA SER A 566 21.68 5.69 -7.59
C SER A 566 21.49 7.12 -8.06
N SER A 567 22.55 7.92 -8.07
CA SER A 567 22.54 9.34 -8.45
C SER A 567 22.12 9.65 -9.90
N GLU A 568 21.58 8.67 -10.63
CA GLU A 568 21.27 8.71 -12.06
C GLU A 568 19.83 8.30 -12.40
N ASP A 569 18.99 7.97 -11.40
CA ASP A 569 17.57 7.65 -11.63
C ASP A 569 16.78 8.93 -11.89
N GLU A 570 16.68 9.33 -13.17
CA GLU A 570 15.72 10.33 -13.62
C GLU A 570 14.31 9.86 -13.26
N HIS A 571 13.49 10.77 -12.71
CA HIS A 571 12.09 10.51 -12.41
C HIS A 571 11.40 9.91 -13.64
N ILE A 572 10.69 8.79 -13.43
CA ILE A 572 10.25 7.94 -14.53
C ILE A 572 9.02 8.58 -15.19
N ASP A 573 9.27 9.10 -16.37
CA ASP A 573 8.31 9.31 -17.44
C ASP A 573 7.99 7.92 -18.05
N LEU A 574 6.89 7.30 -17.61
CA LEU A 574 6.45 5.97 -18.05
C LEU A 574 5.93 6.00 -19.48
N ASP A 575 5.28 7.08 -19.91
CA ASP A 575 4.65 7.18 -21.22
C ASP A 575 5.54 7.85 -22.29
N GLY A 576 6.66 8.45 -21.89
CA GLY A 576 7.65 9.05 -22.75
C GLY A 576 7.28 10.44 -23.26
N ASP A 577 6.36 11.14 -22.59
CA ASP A 577 5.86 12.47 -22.98
C ASP A 577 6.78 13.63 -22.56
N GLY A 578 7.82 13.34 -21.78
CA GLY A 578 8.78 14.30 -21.23
C GLY A 578 8.35 14.93 -19.90
N VAL A 579 7.30 14.43 -19.25
CA VAL A 579 6.75 14.85 -17.96
C VAL A 579 6.98 13.76 -16.92
N VAL A 580 7.25 14.17 -15.67
CA VAL A 580 7.36 13.23 -14.56
C VAL A 580 5.96 12.76 -14.19
N ASP A 581 5.73 11.45 -14.32
CA ASP A 581 4.48 10.84 -13.90
C ASP A 581 4.24 10.98 -12.40
N GLU A 582 2.97 11.05 -12.04
CA GLU A 582 2.55 11.35 -10.69
C GLU A 582 2.35 10.07 -9.92
N ILE A 583 3.22 9.89 -8.94
CA ILE A 583 3.33 8.65 -8.20
C ILE A 583 2.49 8.76 -6.92
N GLY A 584 1.65 7.76 -6.66
CA GLY A 584 0.68 7.76 -5.57
C GLY A 584 0.65 6.46 -4.77
N MET A 585 0.44 6.55 -3.45
CA MET A 585 0.20 5.40 -2.58
C MET A 585 -1.10 5.56 -1.80
N TYR A 586 -2.00 4.58 -1.96
CA TYR A 586 -3.33 4.57 -1.35
C TYR A 586 -3.51 3.32 -0.49
N ILE A 587 -3.74 3.49 0.81
CA ILE A 587 -3.88 2.38 1.76
C ILE A 587 -5.22 2.53 2.49
N TYR A 588 -6.19 1.65 2.21
CA TYR A 588 -7.53 1.80 2.79
C TYR A 588 -8.26 0.48 3.03
N ASN A 589 -9.19 0.46 3.98
CA ASN A 589 -9.99 -0.72 4.30
C ASN A 589 -9.16 -1.98 4.66
N ASN A 590 -8.07 -1.81 5.40
CA ASN A 590 -7.24 -2.92 5.86
C ASN A 590 -7.34 -3.14 7.37
N VAL A 591 -7.09 -4.36 7.82
CA VAL A 591 -6.76 -4.67 9.23
C VAL A 591 -5.25 -4.83 9.33
N ILE A 592 -4.60 -3.95 10.08
CA ILE A 592 -3.13 -3.86 10.18
C ILE A 592 -2.71 -4.00 11.63
N LYS A 593 -1.94 -5.04 11.92
CA LYS A 593 -1.32 -5.26 13.23
C LYS A 593 0.20 -5.24 13.10
N ALA A 594 0.85 -4.33 13.82
CA ALA A 594 2.30 -4.20 13.81
C ALA A 594 2.82 -3.51 15.08
N TYR A 595 4.14 -3.48 15.26
CA TYR A 595 4.76 -2.70 16.32
C TYR A 595 4.50 -1.19 16.15
N SER A 596 4.65 -0.70 14.93
CA SER A 596 4.30 0.65 14.46
C SER A 596 3.83 0.58 13.00
N LEU A 597 3.22 1.65 12.48
CA LEU A 597 2.93 1.74 11.04
C LEU A 597 4.20 1.75 10.17
N GLY A 598 5.34 2.12 10.76
CA GLY A 598 6.65 1.97 10.18
C GLY A 598 7.37 3.29 9.89
N SER A 599 8.49 3.18 9.18
CA SER A 599 9.36 4.30 8.81
C SER A 599 9.22 4.57 7.32
N PHE A 600 8.91 5.81 6.99
CA PHE A 600 8.88 6.28 5.62
C PHE A 600 9.96 7.36 5.47
N ASN A 601 11.14 6.97 4.98
CA ASN A 601 12.21 7.92 4.68
C ASN A 601 11.93 8.52 3.30
N THR A 602 11.58 9.80 3.24
CA THR A 602 11.19 10.47 1.99
C THR A 602 12.26 11.39 1.45
N ASP A 603 12.81 11.03 0.29
CA ASP A 603 13.44 11.93 -0.68
C ASP A 603 12.74 11.72 -2.06
N TYR A 604 11.46 11.31 -2.02
CA TYR A 604 10.61 11.07 -3.19
C TYR A 604 9.69 12.27 -3.43
N THR A 605 9.58 12.73 -4.66
CA THR A 605 8.46 13.56 -5.12
C THR A 605 7.25 12.67 -5.43
N LEU A 606 6.70 11.98 -4.42
CA LEU A 606 5.36 11.39 -4.60
C LEU A 606 4.34 12.52 -4.60
N ALA A 607 3.44 12.51 -5.59
CA ALA A 607 2.37 13.49 -5.66
C ALA A 607 1.36 13.29 -4.51
N ARG A 608 1.13 12.02 -4.08
CA ARG A 608 0.01 11.69 -3.17
C ARG A 608 0.26 10.49 -2.25
N TYR A 609 0.05 10.71 -0.96
CA TYR A 609 -0.06 9.65 0.04
C TYR A 609 -1.45 9.73 0.69
N PHE A 610 -2.22 8.65 0.65
CA PHE A 610 -3.55 8.57 1.22
C PHE A 610 -3.71 7.32 2.08
N MET A 611 -4.14 7.48 3.33
CA MET A 611 -4.42 6.36 4.22
C MET A 611 -5.68 6.61 5.03
N ASP A 612 -6.73 5.84 4.77
CA ASP A 612 -8.03 6.03 5.45
C ASP A 612 -8.83 4.75 5.61
N ASP A 613 -9.82 4.75 6.51
CA ASP A 613 -10.71 3.62 6.76
C ASP A 613 -10.02 2.29 7.12
N ASN A 614 -8.85 2.33 7.79
CA ASN A 614 -8.14 1.14 8.26
C ASN A 614 -8.36 0.88 9.76
N VAL A 615 -8.33 -0.38 10.17
CA VAL A 615 -8.17 -0.78 11.57
C VAL A 615 -6.69 -0.98 11.86
N ILE A 616 -6.14 -0.12 12.72
CA ILE A 616 -4.70 -0.04 12.96
C ILE A 616 -4.42 -0.39 14.42
N ILE A 617 -3.75 -1.52 14.62
CA ILE A 617 -3.40 -2.08 15.92
C ILE A 617 -1.89 -1.93 16.10
N THR A 618 -1.45 -0.97 16.92
CA THR A 618 -0.01 -0.71 17.14
C THR A 618 0.44 -1.01 18.57
N GLU A 619 1.63 -1.60 18.72
CA GLU A 619 2.21 -1.83 20.04
C GLU A 619 2.72 -0.54 20.69
N VAL A 620 3.22 0.43 19.92
CA VAL A 620 3.73 1.70 20.48
C VAL A 620 2.64 2.72 20.80
N GLY A 621 1.38 2.42 20.45
CA GLY A 621 0.24 3.30 20.70
C GLY A 621 0.20 4.54 19.80
N THR A 622 0.55 4.35 18.52
CA THR A 622 0.31 5.36 17.48
C THR A 622 -1.20 5.59 17.34
N ASP A 623 -1.62 6.85 17.35
CA ASP A 623 -3.01 7.31 17.30
C ASP A 623 -3.34 8.16 16.07
N LYS A 624 -2.39 8.26 15.13
CA LYS A 624 -2.52 9.04 13.90
C LYS A 624 -1.73 8.41 12.76
N VAL A 625 -2.14 8.72 11.54
CA VAL A 625 -1.38 8.35 10.35
C VAL A 625 -0.02 9.07 10.30
N PRO A 626 1.00 8.51 9.63
CA PRO A 626 2.27 9.20 9.43
C PRO A 626 2.04 10.55 8.72
N VAL A 627 2.82 11.58 9.08
CA VAL A 627 2.61 12.99 8.67
C VAL A 627 2.53 13.19 7.15
N MET A 628 3.18 12.35 6.37
CA MET A 628 3.15 12.39 4.91
C MET A 628 1.83 11.94 4.29
N PHE A 629 1.02 11.13 4.99
CA PHE A 629 -0.27 10.68 4.51
C PHE A 629 -1.34 11.73 4.79
N THR A 630 -2.12 12.01 3.75
CA THR A 630 -3.41 12.70 3.85
C THR A 630 -4.53 11.69 4.13
N GLY A 631 -5.70 12.17 4.57
CA GLY A 631 -6.75 11.33 5.15
C GLY A 631 -6.56 11.14 6.66
N GLY A 632 -7.27 10.18 7.26
CA GLY A 632 -7.05 9.81 8.67
C GLY A 632 -8.30 9.77 9.53
N ASP A 633 -9.35 10.49 9.14
CA ASP A 633 -10.58 10.65 9.91
C ASP A 633 -11.41 9.35 10.00
N GLY A 634 -11.21 8.41 9.07
CA GLY A 634 -11.85 7.10 9.04
C GLY A 634 -11.04 5.97 9.66
N ASN A 635 -9.75 6.19 9.98
CA ASN A 635 -8.92 5.15 10.60
C ASN A 635 -9.27 4.94 12.08
N VAL A 636 -9.33 3.67 12.49
CA VAL A 636 -9.51 3.27 13.90
C VAL A 636 -8.16 2.86 14.48
N PHE A 637 -7.61 3.68 15.39
CA PHE A 637 -6.36 3.38 16.08
C PHE A 637 -6.59 2.67 17.42
N LEU A 638 -5.89 1.56 17.61
CA LEU A 638 -5.99 0.71 18.79
C LEU A 638 -4.60 0.48 19.38
N LYS A 639 -4.46 0.76 20.69
CA LYS A 639 -3.20 0.55 21.41
C LYS A 639 -3.14 -0.87 21.94
N ALA A 640 -2.14 -1.64 21.51
CA ALA A 640 -2.06 -3.07 21.73
C ALA A 640 -0.79 -3.49 22.47
N HIS A 641 -0.64 -3.03 23.72
CA HIS A 641 0.21 -3.78 24.64
C HIS A 641 -0.52 -5.08 25.07
N THR A 642 -0.68 -6.00 24.11
CA THR A 642 -0.95 -7.43 24.30
C THR A 642 -2.12 -7.79 25.21
N ASP A 643 -3.28 -7.18 25.01
CA ASP A 643 -4.52 -7.70 25.60
C ASP A 643 -5.47 -8.14 24.49
N TYR A 644 -5.22 -9.33 23.93
CA TYR A 644 -6.14 -9.97 23.00
C TYR A 644 -7.53 -10.13 23.63
N GLU A 645 -7.64 -10.24 24.96
CA GLU A 645 -8.95 -10.27 25.61
C GLU A 645 -9.66 -8.91 25.51
N TYR A 646 -8.92 -7.80 25.48
CA TYR A 646 -9.48 -6.47 25.20
C TYR A 646 -9.85 -6.31 23.72
N ILE A 647 -9.01 -6.74 22.78
CA ILE A 647 -9.35 -6.66 21.34
C ILE A 647 -10.56 -7.55 21.05
N ASP A 648 -10.50 -8.83 21.46
CA ASP A 648 -11.62 -9.75 21.31
C ASP A 648 -12.84 -9.18 22.04
N GLY A 649 -12.74 -8.74 23.30
CA GLY A 649 -13.87 -8.32 24.12
C GLY A 649 -14.48 -6.95 23.78
N ALA A 650 -13.66 -5.92 23.58
CA ALA A 650 -14.14 -4.56 23.31
C ALA A 650 -14.54 -4.37 21.84
N LEU A 651 -13.85 -5.04 20.91
CA LEU A 651 -14.06 -4.91 19.48
C LEU A 651 -14.75 -6.13 18.87
N LYS A 652 -15.12 -7.14 19.67
CA LYS A 652 -15.85 -8.33 19.23
C LYS A 652 -15.28 -8.97 17.96
N VAL A 653 -13.96 -9.20 17.93
CA VAL A 653 -13.31 -9.95 16.84
C VAL A 653 -13.20 -11.44 17.19
N ALA A 654 -13.13 -12.30 16.18
CA ALA A 654 -13.32 -13.75 16.31
C ALA A 654 -12.33 -14.44 17.25
N ASP A 655 -11.03 -14.31 16.98
CA ASP A 655 -9.95 -14.88 17.79
C ASP A 655 -8.62 -14.21 17.43
N SER A 656 -8.40 -12.99 17.94
CA SER A 656 -7.19 -12.23 17.65
C SER A 656 -5.91 -12.90 18.16
N ALA A 657 -6.03 -13.80 19.15
CA ALA A 657 -4.91 -14.58 19.65
C ALA A 657 -4.44 -15.70 18.68
N ASN A 658 -5.28 -16.07 17.72
CA ASN A 658 -4.98 -17.08 16.68
C ASN A 658 -5.09 -16.49 15.26
N ASP A 659 -4.86 -15.19 15.13
CA ASP A 659 -4.81 -14.47 13.85
C ASP A 659 -6.15 -14.49 13.07
N ASN A 660 -7.27 -14.65 13.79
CA ASN A 660 -8.62 -14.52 13.23
C ASN A 660 -9.23 -13.18 13.64
N TYR A 661 -9.01 -12.16 12.83
CA TYR A 661 -9.47 -10.79 13.07
C TYR A 661 -10.84 -10.47 12.46
N GLN A 662 -11.63 -11.48 12.08
CA GLN A 662 -12.98 -11.25 11.57
C GLN A 662 -13.80 -10.50 12.64
N PRO A 663 -14.31 -9.29 12.36
CA PRO A 663 -15.18 -8.58 13.29
C PRO A 663 -16.58 -9.22 13.28
N ASN A 664 -17.20 -9.33 14.46
CA ASN A 664 -18.61 -9.68 14.56
C ASN A 664 -19.47 -8.59 13.92
N TYR A 665 -20.64 -8.95 13.38
CA TYR A 665 -21.60 -8.01 12.77
C TYR A 665 -22.11 -6.92 13.74
N ASP A 666 -22.01 -7.13 15.05
CA ASP A 666 -22.44 -6.20 16.10
C ASP A 666 -21.25 -5.57 16.86
N SER A 667 -20.05 -5.69 16.29
CA SER A 667 -18.83 -5.10 16.82
C SER A 667 -18.95 -3.57 16.93
N LEU A 668 -18.29 -2.98 17.93
CA LEU A 668 -18.14 -1.53 17.95
C LEU A 668 -17.36 -1.00 16.74
N LEU A 669 -16.47 -1.82 16.16
CA LEU A 669 -15.85 -1.55 14.87
C LEU A 669 -16.93 -1.36 13.80
N VAL A 670 -17.93 -2.26 13.78
CA VAL A 670 -19.16 -2.22 12.95
C VAL A 670 -19.92 -0.90 13.06
N SER A 671 -20.07 -0.34 14.26
CA SER A 671 -20.85 0.90 14.48
C SER A 671 -20.05 2.20 14.55
N ALA A 672 -18.71 2.18 14.56
CA ALA A 672 -17.88 3.33 14.90
C ALA A 672 -17.89 4.50 13.89
N GLY A 673 -18.23 4.28 12.61
CA GLY A 673 -18.38 5.37 11.63
C GLY A 673 -19.74 6.05 11.60
N ALA A 674 -20.55 5.92 12.65
CA ALA A 674 -21.74 6.76 12.84
C ALA A 674 -21.51 7.92 13.84
N VAL A 675 -20.27 8.37 14.01
CA VAL A 675 -19.95 9.55 14.83
C VAL A 675 -19.18 10.62 14.05
N GLY A 676 -19.74 11.03 12.91
CA GLY A 676 -19.62 12.41 12.42
C GLY A 676 -18.40 12.83 11.60
N ARG A 677 -17.44 11.96 11.26
CA ARG A 677 -16.32 12.32 10.34
C ARG A 677 -15.86 11.26 9.33
N SER A 678 -16.36 10.04 9.37
CA SER A 678 -16.28 9.09 8.26
C SER A 678 -17.64 8.47 8.02
N ALA A 679 -17.94 8.06 6.78
CA ALA A 679 -19.14 7.30 6.48
C ALA A 679 -18.98 5.80 6.83
N TYR A 680 -17.92 5.44 7.57
CA TYR A 680 -17.47 4.06 7.82
C TYR A 680 -18.31 3.29 8.83
N ASP A 681 -19.51 3.01 8.38
CA ASP A 681 -20.29 1.90 8.86
C ASP A 681 -19.57 0.59 8.52
N MET A 682 -18.95 -0.09 9.48
CA MET A 682 -18.47 -1.47 9.29
C MET A 682 -19.62 -2.49 9.35
N ARG A 683 -20.91 -2.06 9.44
CA ARG A 683 -21.96 -2.90 8.81
C ARG A 683 -21.60 -3.08 7.34
N GLY A 684 -20.78 -2.18 6.76
CA GLY A 684 -19.89 -2.20 5.60
C GLY A 684 -18.94 -3.39 5.42
N TYR A 685 -19.34 -4.56 5.88
CA TYR A 685 -19.54 -5.61 4.88
C TYR A 685 -20.76 -5.34 3.98
N LYS A 686 -21.61 -4.30 4.14
CA LYS A 686 -22.96 -4.30 3.55
C LYS A 686 -23.67 -3.01 3.13
N ASN A 687 -23.11 -1.81 3.22
CA ASN A 687 -23.98 -0.64 2.99
C ASN A 687 -23.26 0.62 2.52
N TRP A 688 -22.83 0.68 1.26
CA TRP A 688 -22.23 1.93 0.80
C TRP A 688 -22.64 2.47 -0.56
N TYR A 689 -23.22 1.70 -1.50
CA TYR A 689 -23.42 2.25 -2.84
C TYR A 689 -24.65 1.74 -3.60
N LYS A 690 -25.18 2.62 -4.45
CA LYS A 690 -26.06 2.37 -5.60
C LYS A 690 -25.55 1.31 -6.59
N SER A 691 -24.26 0.93 -6.56
CA SER A 691 -23.62 -0.07 -7.43
C SER A 691 -23.04 -1.24 -6.62
N VAL A 692 -23.01 -2.44 -7.20
CA VAL A 692 -22.42 -3.61 -6.55
C VAL A 692 -20.89 -3.48 -6.60
N TYR A 693 -20.25 -3.27 -5.45
CA TYR A 693 -18.80 -3.08 -5.40
C TYR A 693 -18.06 -4.41 -5.39
N ARG A 694 -16.87 -4.40 -6.00
CA ARG A 694 -15.95 -5.51 -6.14
C ARG A 694 -15.31 -5.90 -4.80
N ALA A 695 -15.35 -7.18 -4.47
CA ALA A 695 -15.01 -7.66 -3.14
C ALA A 695 -14.37 -9.05 -3.13
N GLY A 696 -13.76 -9.42 -2.00
CA GLY A 696 -13.31 -10.78 -1.74
C GLY A 696 -14.45 -11.76 -1.43
N PRO A 697 -14.22 -13.10 -1.50
CA PRO A 697 -15.22 -14.08 -1.07
C PRO A 697 -15.41 -13.99 0.44
N TYR A 698 -14.32 -13.69 1.17
CA TYR A 698 -14.30 -13.59 2.63
C TYR A 698 -14.59 -12.17 3.16
N MET A 699 -14.38 -11.14 2.35
CA MET A 699 -14.55 -9.73 2.71
C MET A 699 -15.34 -9.02 1.62
N GLY A 700 -16.50 -8.42 1.89
CA GLY A 700 -17.23 -7.75 0.80
C GLY A 700 -18.48 -7.03 1.19
N ILE A 701 -18.78 -5.97 0.42
CA ILE A 701 -19.91 -5.02 0.52
C ILE A 701 -21.13 -5.62 -0.18
N TYR A 702 -22.24 -5.74 0.53
CA TYR A 702 -23.56 -5.94 -0.07
C TYR A 702 -24.19 -4.59 -0.43
N LYS A 703 -25.04 -4.56 -1.46
CA LYS A 703 -25.94 -3.43 -1.73
C LYS A 703 -27.28 -3.68 -1.05
N ASP A 704 -27.70 -2.78 -0.16
CA ASP A 704 -29.06 -2.71 0.38
C ASP A 704 -29.80 -1.54 -0.28
N THR A 705 -30.87 -1.83 -1.01
CA THR A 705 -31.66 -0.82 -1.72
C THR A 705 -32.46 0.12 -0.80
N SER A 706 -32.49 -0.12 0.52
CA SER A 706 -33.25 0.68 1.49
C SER A 706 -32.47 1.85 2.11
N VAL A 707 -31.15 1.94 1.86
CA VAL A 707 -30.29 3.04 2.34
C VAL A 707 -30.11 4.07 1.22
N ALA A 708 -30.34 5.35 1.52
CA ALA A 708 -30.12 6.43 0.55
C ALA A 708 -28.62 6.70 0.40
N ASP A 709 -28.15 6.82 -0.84
CA ASP A 709 -26.75 7.16 -1.12
C ASP A 709 -26.38 8.54 -0.59
N LEU A 710 -25.07 8.77 -0.45
CA LEU A 710 -24.53 10.11 -0.38
C LEU A 710 -24.88 10.84 -1.68
N ASP A 711 -25.39 12.07 -1.54
CA ASP A 711 -25.63 12.95 -2.66
C ASP A 711 -24.34 13.15 -3.46
N ILE A 712 -24.46 13.10 -4.79
CA ILE A 712 -23.31 13.31 -5.66
C ILE A 712 -22.75 14.72 -5.46
N ARG A 713 -21.46 14.79 -5.16
CA ARG A 713 -20.77 16.05 -4.90
C ARG A 713 -19.38 16.00 -5.50
N LEU A 714 -19.02 17.03 -6.25
CA LEU A 714 -17.67 17.23 -6.71
C LEU A 714 -17.00 18.21 -5.74
N ASP A 715 -16.00 17.73 -5.02
CA ASP A 715 -15.27 18.50 -4.01
C ASP A 715 -14.15 19.32 -4.65
N GLY A 716 -13.54 18.80 -5.71
CA GLY A 716 -12.49 19.50 -6.46
C GLY A 716 -12.09 18.77 -7.73
N ILE A 717 -11.26 19.44 -8.53
CA ILE A 717 -10.47 18.79 -9.56
C ILE A 717 -9.01 19.19 -9.39
N VAL A 718 -8.12 18.33 -9.86
CA VAL A 718 -6.67 18.56 -9.81
C VAL A 718 -6.08 18.32 -11.19
N ILE A 719 -5.38 19.32 -11.73
CA ILE A 719 -4.73 19.27 -13.05
C ILE A 719 -3.27 18.89 -12.86
N ASN A 720 -2.75 17.89 -13.58
CA ASN A 720 -1.37 17.40 -13.47
C ASN A 720 -0.92 17.30 -12.00
N SER A 721 -1.76 16.61 -11.19
CA SER A 721 -1.77 16.49 -9.72
C SER A 721 -1.28 17.69 -8.92
N GLY A 722 -1.67 18.87 -9.38
CA GLY A 722 -1.53 20.12 -8.66
C GLY A 722 -0.35 20.94 -9.15
N SER A 723 0.27 20.55 -10.27
CA SER A 723 1.29 21.36 -10.92
C SER A 723 0.76 22.75 -11.20
N ALA A 724 1.54 23.76 -10.83
CA ALA A 724 1.24 25.15 -11.14
C ALA A 724 1.42 25.46 -12.63
N ILE A 725 2.19 24.65 -13.37
CA ILE A 725 2.57 24.92 -14.76
C ILE A 725 2.51 23.66 -15.64
N THR A 726 2.33 23.85 -16.95
CA THR A 726 2.53 22.80 -17.95
C THR A 726 3.22 23.34 -19.20
N ALA A 727 4.12 22.56 -19.80
CA ALA A 727 4.76 22.87 -21.08
C ALA A 727 3.96 22.35 -22.28
N GLY A 728 3.15 21.30 -22.07
CA GLY A 728 2.30 20.66 -23.06
C GLY A 728 0.84 21.11 -22.96
N ARG A 729 0.09 20.97 -24.06
CA ARG A 729 -1.36 21.22 -24.06
C ARG A 729 -2.17 20.06 -23.49
N GLY A 730 -1.63 18.84 -23.54
CA GLY A 730 -2.21 17.69 -22.86
C GLY A 730 -2.00 17.84 -21.35
N VAL A 731 -3.08 17.70 -20.59
CA VAL A 731 -3.06 17.70 -19.13
C VAL A 731 -3.97 16.60 -18.60
N SER A 732 -3.59 15.97 -17.50
CA SER A 732 -4.43 15.03 -16.78
C SER A 732 -5.31 15.78 -15.78
N VAL A 733 -6.57 15.38 -15.65
CA VAL A 733 -7.55 15.99 -14.73
C VAL A 733 -8.12 14.90 -13.83
N ARG A 734 -7.80 14.96 -12.54
CA ARG A 734 -8.39 14.10 -11.51
C ARG A 734 -9.61 14.77 -10.88
N PHE A 735 -10.67 14.00 -10.63
CA PHE A 735 -11.84 14.40 -9.85
C PHE A 735 -11.70 13.98 -8.38
N ASP A 736 -11.94 14.91 -7.45
CA ASP A 736 -12.11 14.63 -6.03
C ASP A 736 -13.60 14.77 -5.70
N TYR A 737 -14.27 13.67 -5.31
CA TYR A 737 -15.74 13.63 -5.25
C TYR A 737 -16.28 12.70 -4.16
N ALA A 738 -17.57 12.87 -3.85
CA ALA A 738 -18.38 11.97 -3.05
C ALA A 738 -19.60 11.49 -3.87
N GLY A 739 -20.07 10.28 -3.55
CA GLY A 739 -21.13 9.60 -4.31
C GLY A 739 -20.58 8.81 -5.50
N GLN A 740 -21.47 8.36 -6.39
CA GLN A 740 -21.14 7.46 -7.50
C GLN A 740 -21.47 8.12 -8.85
N PRO A 741 -20.53 8.84 -9.48
CA PRO A 741 -20.75 9.48 -10.77
C PRO A 741 -20.94 8.47 -11.90
N ALA A 742 -21.88 8.75 -12.79
CA ALA A 742 -22.13 7.99 -14.02
C ALA A 742 -21.55 8.69 -15.26
N ARG A 743 -21.30 10.00 -15.17
CA ARG A 743 -20.84 10.85 -16.28
C ARG A 743 -20.16 12.11 -15.76
N TYR A 744 -19.31 12.69 -16.60
CA TYR A 744 -18.65 13.97 -16.35
C TYR A 744 -18.73 14.89 -17.57
N ARG A 745 -18.50 16.19 -17.36
CA ARG A 745 -18.23 17.16 -18.42
C ARG A 745 -17.24 18.19 -17.92
N MET A 746 -16.41 18.71 -18.83
CA MET A 746 -15.41 19.72 -18.50
C MET A 746 -15.04 20.59 -19.70
N ALA A 747 -14.65 21.83 -19.43
CA ALA A 747 -14.18 22.78 -20.44
C ALA A 747 -13.39 23.93 -19.80
N GLU A 748 -12.72 24.73 -20.62
CA GLU A 748 -12.11 26.01 -20.18
C GLU A 748 -13.16 27.15 -20.07
N SER A 749 -14.41 26.81 -19.74
CA SER A 749 -15.53 27.74 -19.56
C SER A 749 -16.35 27.35 -18.34
N ALA A 750 -16.68 28.33 -17.50
CA ALA A 750 -17.52 28.14 -16.32
C ALA A 750 -18.96 27.72 -16.67
N ASP A 751 -19.43 28.05 -17.88
CA ASP A 751 -20.72 27.59 -18.38
C ASP A 751 -20.56 26.26 -19.14
N LEU A 752 -20.88 25.18 -18.44
CA LEU A 752 -20.83 23.82 -18.97
C LEU A 752 -22.15 23.37 -19.63
N ALA A 753 -23.18 24.23 -19.72
CA ALA A 753 -24.51 23.83 -20.20
C ALA A 753 -24.50 23.27 -21.64
N SER A 754 -23.58 23.77 -22.47
CA SER A 754 -23.40 23.33 -23.87
C SER A 754 -22.38 22.20 -24.05
N VAL A 755 -21.65 21.84 -22.98
CA VAL A 755 -20.64 20.77 -23.00
C VAL A 755 -21.35 19.43 -22.84
N ALA A 756 -21.08 18.51 -23.76
CA ALA A 756 -21.67 17.17 -23.74
C ALA A 756 -21.18 16.38 -22.53
N TRP A 757 -22.08 15.59 -21.94
CA TRP A 757 -21.70 14.60 -20.94
C TRP A 757 -20.95 13.44 -21.58
N VAL A 758 -19.85 13.06 -20.97
CA VAL A 758 -19.04 11.88 -21.29
C VAL A 758 -19.31 10.82 -20.22
N GLY A 759 -19.42 9.54 -20.60
CA GLY A 759 -19.58 8.46 -19.64
C GLY A 759 -18.40 8.41 -18.67
N TRP A 760 -18.64 7.99 -17.42
CA TRP A 760 -17.57 7.90 -16.43
C TRP A 760 -16.54 6.83 -16.83
N THR A 761 -15.29 7.25 -17.03
CA THR A 761 -14.19 6.37 -17.48
C THR A 761 -13.15 6.10 -16.39
N GLY A 762 -13.22 6.79 -15.26
CA GLY A 762 -12.26 6.70 -14.16
C GLY A 762 -12.11 8.02 -13.43
N ASP A 763 -11.33 8.00 -12.36
CA ASP A 763 -11.13 9.18 -11.49
C ASP A 763 -10.20 10.24 -12.11
N THR A 764 -9.42 9.85 -13.12
CA THR A 764 -8.50 10.72 -13.87
C THR A 764 -8.78 10.58 -15.37
N VAL A 765 -8.85 11.72 -16.07
CA VAL A 765 -9.10 11.78 -17.51
C VAL A 765 -8.23 12.83 -18.18
N ASP A 766 -7.92 12.65 -19.46
CA ASP A 766 -7.13 13.61 -20.22
C ASP A 766 -7.96 14.80 -20.71
N PHE A 767 -7.35 15.97 -20.71
CA PHE A 767 -7.89 17.21 -21.24
C PHE A 767 -6.83 17.92 -22.10
N THR A 768 -7.26 18.54 -23.21
CA THR A 768 -6.36 19.33 -24.06
C THR A 768 -6.68 20.82 -23.92
N LEU A 769 -5.72 21.59 -23.41
CA LEU A 769 -5.80 23.04 -23.28
C LEU A 769 -5.93 23.75 -24.63
N SER A 770 -6.68 24.85 -24.64
CA SER A 770 -6.79 25.77 -25.77
C SER A 770 -5.43 26.39 -26.14
N GLU A 771 -5.30 26.84 -27.39
CA GLU A 771 -4.07 27.49 -27.88
C GLU A 771 -3.76 28.80 -27.12
N GLY A 772 -2.47 29.20 -27.14
CA GLY A 772 -1.94 30.40 -26.49
C GLY A 772 -1.47 30.17 -25.05
N TYR A 773 -0.23 30.58 -24.76
CA TYR A 773 0.37 30.53 -23.42
C TYR A 773 -0.36 31.43 -22.41
N GLY A 774 -0.24 31.11 -21.13
CA GLY A 774 -0.87 31.82 -20.01
C GLY A 774 -1.76 30.93 -19.14
N GLU A 775 -2.51 31.56 -18.23
CA GLU A 775 -3.41 30.86 -17.31
C GLU A 775 -4.57 30.17 -18.04
N LYS A 776 -4.73 28.88 -17.77
CA LYS A 776 -5.89 28.09 -18.19
C LYS A 776 -6.65 27.66 -16.95
N THR A 777 -7.98 27.73 -17.00
CA THR A 777 -8.85 27.24 -15.92
C THR A 777 -9.77 26.20 -16.48
N ILE A 778 -9.70 24.98 -15.97
CA ILE A 778 -10.62 23.90 -16.32
C ILE A 778 -11.76 23.93 -15.31
N TYR A 779 -12.99 23.91 -15.81
CA TYR A 779 -14.21 23.74 -15.04
C TYR A 779 -14.76 22.35 -15.28
N ALA A 780 -15.20 21.68 -14.23
CA ALA A 780 -15.71 20.32 -14.31
C ALA A 780 -16.97 20.13 -13.49
N GLN A 781 -17.78 19.16 -13.91
CA GLN A 781 -18.99 18.74 -13.23
C GLN A 781 -19.18 17.25 -13.43
N ILE A 782 -19.73 16.58 -12.41
CA ILE A 782 -20.08 15.17 -12.45
C ILE A 782 -21.58 15.01 -12.25
N ALA A 783 -22.15 13.91 -12.71
CA ALA A 783 -23.56 13.61 -12.50
C ALA A 783 -23.82 12.11 -12.40
N THR A 784 -24.89 11.77 -11.70
CA THR A 784 -25.60 10.49 -11.84
C THR A 784 -26.61 10.60 -12.99
N ASP A 785 -27.44 9.58 -13.16
CA ASP A 785 -28.58 9.65 -14.09
C ASP A 785 -29.59 10.74 -13.70
N ASP A 786 -29.77 10.97 -12.39
CA ASP A 786 -30.86 11.80 -11.85
C ASP A 786 -30.40 13.12 -11.20
N THR A 787 -29.13 13.23 -10.82
CA THR A 787 -28.59 14.35 -10.02
C THR A 787 -27.25 14.83 -10.58
N GLU A 788 -27.06 16.15 -10.67
CA GLU A 788 -25.78 16.79 -11.04
C GLU A 788 -25.08 17.38 -9.80
N SER A 789 -23.74 17.34 -9.78
CA SER A 789 -22.94 18.03 -8.77
C SER A 789 -22.90 19.55 -9.02
N GLY A 790 -22.34 20.30 -8.07
CA GLY A 790 -21.83 21.64 -8.34
C GLY A 790 -20.68 21.61 -9.37
N ILE A 791 -20.42 22.75 -10.00
CA ILE A 791 -19.25 22.96 -10.87
C ILE A 791 -18.08 23.37 -10.00
N VAL A 792 -16.93 22.72 -10.19
CA VAL A 792 -15.66 23.12 -9.57
C VAL A 792 -14.65 23.47 -10.66
N SER A 793 -13.53 24.07 -10.27
CA SER A 793 -12.48 24.43 -11.22
C SER A 793 -11.08 24.36 -10.61
N ALA A 794 -10.09 24.17 -11.45
CA ALA A 794 -8.68 24.33 -11.13
C ALA A 794 -7.95 25.08 -12.25
N GLY A 795 -6.86 25.77 -11.90
CA GLY A 795 -6.04 26.54 -12.83
C GLY A 795 -4.67 25.91 -13.06
N ILE A 796 -4.08 26.18 -14.23
CA ILE A 796 -2.70 25.82 -14.59
C ILE A 796 -2.10 26.87 -15.53
N SER A 797 -0.84 27.25 -15.33
CA SER A 797 -0.11 28.15 -16.23
C SER A 797 0.53 27.38 -17.39
N TYR A 798 -0.01 27.56 -18.58
CA TYR A 798 0.51 26.95 -19.80
C TYR A 798 1.69 27.78 -20.36
N GLY A 799 2.88 27.19 -20.41
CA GLY A 799 4.11 27.81 -20.93
C GLY A 799 5.14 28.25 -19.88
N GLY A 800 4.87 28.09 -18.58
CA GLY A 800 5.86 28.33 -17.52
C GLY A 800 6.16 29.80 -17.19
N ILE A 801 5.23 30.72 -17.49
CA ILE A 801 5.35 32.17 -17.24
C ILE A 801 4.86 32.50 -15.83
N ILE A 802 5.67 33.26 -15.06
CA ILE A 802 5.34 33.69 -13.69
C ILE A 802 4.33 34.84 -13.74
N GLN A 803 3.20 34.67 -13.06
CA GLN A 803 2.24 35.73 -12.81
C GLN A 803 2.56 36.45 -11.51
N PHE A 804 2.86 37.74 -11.58
CA PHE A 804 3.07 38.58 -10.41
C PHE A 804 1.77 39.27 -10.02
N ALA A 805 1.38 39.15 -8.75
CA ALA A 805 0.24 39.87 -8.18
C ALA A 805 0.44 41.40 -8.22
N ASP A 806 1.70 41.85 -8.10
CA ASP A 806 2.06 43.25 -8.11
C ASP A 806 2.73 43.64 -9.44
N PRO A 807 2.15 44.59 -10.22
CA PRO A 807 2.68 44.97 -11.53
C PRO A 807 4.03 45.67 -11.45
N GLU A 808 4.34 46.35 -10.35
CA GLU A 808 5.63 47.02 -10.15
C GLU A 808 6.73 46.00 -9.83
N VAL A 809 6.39 44.93 -9.09
CA VAL A 809 7.28 43.76 -8.94
C VAL A 809 7.57 43.12 -10.29
N LYS A 810 6.54 42.84 -11.11
CA LYS A 810 6.74 42.33 -12.48
C LYS A 810 7.70 43.21 -13.25
N ARG A 811 7.46 44.53 -13.27
CA ARG A 811 8.27 45.49 -14.01
C ARG A 811 9.74 45.44 -13.59
N ILE A 812 10.02 45.37 -12.28
CA ILE A 812 11.39 45.29 -11.76
C ILE A 812 12.00 43.93 -12.08
N CYS A 813 11.29 42.83 -11.84
CA CYS A 813 11.79 41.47 -12.06
C CYS A 813 12.12 41.21 -13.53
N VAL A 814 11.21 41.55 -14.46
CA VAL A 814 11.46 41.48 -15.90
C VAL A 814 12.68 42.34 -16.26
N SER A 815 12.79 43.57 -15.73
CA SER A 815 13.94 44.44 -16.05
C SER A 815 15.31 43.91 -15.60
N ILE A 816 15.34 42.92 -14.69
CA ILE A 816 16.58 42.36 -14.13
C ILE A 816 16.85 40.95 -14.67
N TRP A 817 15.82 40.13 -14.86
CA TRP A 817 15.97 38.68 -15.07
C TRP A 817 15.35 38.12 -16.37
N ASP A 818 14.61 38.91 -17.15
CA ASP A 818 14.17 38.54 -18.50
C ASP A 818 15.41 38.50 -19.43
N LYS A 819 15.85 37.28 -19.78
CA LYS A 819 17.06 37.03 -20.58
C LYS A 819 16.75 36.87 -22.06
N ASP A 820 15.55 36.40 -22.41
CA ASP A 820 15.16 36.19 -23.80
C ASP A 820 14.47 37.41 -24.43
N GLY A 821 14.05 38.37 -23.61
CA GLY A 821 13.52 39.67 -23.99
C GLY A 821 12.07 39.61 -24.46
N ASP A 822 11.31 38.60 -24.06
CA ASP A 822 9.90 38.42 -24.43
C ASP A 822 8.95 39.34 -23.64
N GLY A 823 9.46 40.04 -22.61
CA GLY A 823 8.70 40.96 -21.76
C GLY A 823 7.92 40.28 -20.64
N GLU A 824 8.07 38.98 -20.49
CA GLU A 824 7.58 38.16 -19.40
C GLU A 824 8.75 37.65 -18.55
N LEU A 825 8.46 36.94 -17.46
CA LEU A 825 9.49 36.23 -16.71
C LEU A 825 9.10 34.77 -16.62
N SER A 826 9.87 33.91 -17.26
CA SER A 826 9.69 32.47 -17.16
C SER A 826 10.22 31.93 -15.83
N LEU A 827 9.74 30.73 -15.45
CA LEU A 827 10.25 30.04 -14.26
C LEU A 827 11.75 29.77 -14.36
N SER A 828 12.25 29.38 -15.54
CA SER A 828 13.67 29.09 -15.75
C SER A 828 14.54 30.34 -15.53
N GLU A 829 14.06 31.51 -15.92
CA GLU A 829 14.75 32.79 -15.70
C GLU A 829 14.77 33.19 -14.23
N ALA A 830 13.64 33.05 -13.52
CA ALA A 830 13.57 33.31 -12.09
C ALA A 830 14.45 32.34 -11.29
N GLN A 831 14.47 31.05 -11.64
CA GLN A 831 15.33 30.04 -11.00
C GLN A 831 16.81 30.28 -11.30
N ALA A 832 17.15 30.90 -12.44
CA ALA A 832 18.52 31.28 -12.78
C ALA A 832 19.02 32.52 -12.01
N ALA A 833 18.16 33.22 -11.27
CA ALA A 833 18.57 34.33 -10.42
C ALA A 833 19.34 33.84 -9.20
N THR A 834 20.61 34.24 -9.07
CA THR A 834 21.50 33.80 -7.97
C THR A 834 21.65 34.82 -6.84
N THR A 835 21.24 36.08 -7.06
CA THR A 835 21.27 37.13 -6.05
C THR A 835 20.17 38.16 -6.28
N ILE A 836 19.66 38.74 -5.19
CA ILE A 836 18.96 40.04 -5.20
C ILE A 836 19.92 41.07 -4.66
N ASN A 837 20.30 42.02 -5.50
CA ASN A 837 21.34 43.00 -5.18
C ASN A 837 20.90 44.00 -4.11
N ARG A 838 21.89 44.59 -3.44
CA ARG A 838 21.70 45.69 -2.50
C ARG A 838 20.86 46.81 -3.14
N TYR A 839 19.80 47.24 -2.44
CA TYR A 839 18.84 48.27 -2.84
C TYR A 839 17.92 47.96 -4.03
N SER A 840 17.83 46.72 -4.52
CA SER A 840 17.05 46.39 -5.74
C SER A 840 15.59 46.86 -5.70
N PHE A 841 14.94 46.82 -4.55
CA PHE A 841 13.56 47.27 -4.33
C PHE A 841 13.47 48.42 -3.30
N SER A 842 14.61 48.92 -2.80
CA SER A 842 14.63 49.82 -1.65
C SER A 842 13.94 51.16 -1.92
N GLY A 843 13.12 51.60 -0.97
CA GLY A 843 12.36 52.85 -1.05
C GLY A 843 11.15 52.79 -1.99
N ASN A 844 10.79 51.62 -2.53
CA ASN A 844 9.63 51.48 -3.39
C ASN A 844 8.32 51.64 -2.58
N THR A 845 7.55 52.69 -2.88
CA THR A 845 6.29 53.00 -2.18
C THR A 845 5.05 52.44 -2.86
N GLU A 846 5.20 51.69 -3.95
CA GLU A 846 4.09 51.18 -4.76
C GLU A 846 3.88 49.68 -4.58
N ILE A 847 4.95 48.90 -4.36
CA ILE A 847 4.88 47.45 -4.18
C ILE A 847 4.08 47.10 -2.93
N GLN A 848 3.02 46.33 -3.11
CA GLN A 848 2.11 45.85 -2.07
C GLN A 848 2.39 44.41 -1.66
N SER A 849 2.89 43.57 -2.57
CA SER A 849 3.19 42.15 -2.30
C SER A 849 4.30 41.63 -3.19
N PHE A 850 5.14 40.74 -2.67
CA PHE A 850 6.09 39.97 -3.50
C PHE A 850 6.20 38.53 -2.98
N ASP A 851 5.11 37.79 -3.12
CA ASP A 851 5.02 36.40 -2.65
C ASP A 851 5.57 35.40 -3.68
N GLU A 852 5.70 35.81 -4.94
CA GLU A 852 6.31 35.05 -6.03
C GLU A 852 7.83 34.93 -5.86
N LEU A 853 8.44 35.71 -4.96
CA LEU A 853 9.87 35.63 -4.67
C LEU A 853 10.30 34.20 -4.27
N LYS A 854 9.40 33.40 -3.69
CA LYS A 854 9.63 31.98 -3.38
C LYS A 854 10.03 31.11 -4.58
N LEU A 855 9.66 31.53 -5.81
CA LEU A 855 9.98 30.81 -7.06
C LEU A 855 11.43 31.02 -7.53
N PHE A 856 12.16 31.97 -6.93
CA PHE A 856 13.54 32.30 -7.28
C PHE A 856 14.51 31.34 -6.57
N THR A 857 14.42 30.04 -6.90
CA THR A 857 15.11 28.96 -6.17
C THR A 857 16.64 28.97 -6.32
N GLY A 858 17.18 29.74 -7.27
CA GLY A 858 18.62 29.96 -7.41
C GLY A 858 19.23 30.87 -6.33
N LEU A 859 18.42 31.57 -5.55
CA LEU A 859 18.88 32.52 -4.52
C LEU A 859 19.42 31.79 -3.28
N GLN A 860 20.69 32.05 -2.95
CA GLN A 860 21.33 31.52 -1.73
C GLN A 860 21.28 32.51 -0.56
N ASN A 861 21.33 33.81 -0.86
CA ASN A 861 21.30 34.92 0.10
C ASN A 861 20.64 36.15 -0.53
N ILE A 862 20.05 37.02 0.30
CA ILE A 862 19.53 38.33 -0.14
C ILE A 862 20.40 39.45 0.44
N ASP A 863 20.85 40.38 -0.41
CA ASP A 863 21.76 41.43 0.00
C ASP A 863 21.11 42.48 0.92
N ALA A 864 21.97 43.15 1.70
CA ALA A 864 21.54 44.18 2.64
C ALA A 864 20.65 45.22 1.97
N TYR A 865 19.62 45.70 2.67
CA TYR A 865 18.68 46.71 2.18
C TYR A 865 17.86 46.36 0.93
N ALA A 866 17.86 45.11 0.44
CA ALA A 866 17.18 44.75 -0.81
C ALA A 866 15.72 45.24 -0.88
N PHE A 867 14.98 45.15 0.23
CA PHE A 867 13.58 45.58 0.37
C PHE A 867 13.39 46.64 1.45
N SER A 868 14.41 47.45 1.76
CA SER A 868 14.31 48.43 2.85
C SER A 868 13.44 49.62 2.44
N LYS A 869 12.54 50.06 3.33
CA LYS A 869 11.62 51.19 3.17
C LYS A 869 10.60 51.00 2.04
N CYS A 870 10.22 49.75 1.78
CA CYS A 870 9.08 49.43 0.94
C CYS A 870 7.78 49.67 1.73
N THR A 871 7.41 50.94 1.93
CA THR A 871 6.37 51.31 2.93
C THR A 871 4.97 50.81 2.61
N ALA A 872 4.69 50.39 1.37
CA ALA A 872 3.42 49.79 0.96
C ALA A 872 3.41 48.25 1.01
N LEU A 873 4.56 47.60 1.18
CA LEU A 873 4.69 46.13 1.13
C LEU A 873 3.99 45.51 2.33
N ARG A 874 3.01 44.64 2.07
CA ARG A 874 2.17 43.94 3.07
C ARG A 874 2.55 42.48 3.27
N SER A 875 3.02 41.81 2.21
CA SER A 875 3.46 40.41 2.22
C SER A 875 4.73 40.19 1.39
N ILE A 876 5.58 39.29 1.86
CA ILE A 876 6.75 38.78 1.13
C ILE A 876 7.02 37.33 1.57
N SER A 877 7.31 36.48 0.58
CA SER A 877 7.58 35.05 0.79
C SER A 877 8.92 34.67 0.16
N PHE A 878 9.86 34.18 0.97
CA PHE A 878 11.22 33.85 0.53
C PHE A 878 11.33 32.41 -0.01
N PRO A 879 12.35 32.08 -0.83
CA PRO A 879 12.59 30.71 -1.27
C PRO A 879 12.91 29.76 -0.11
N ASP A 880 12.39 28.54 -0.16
CA ASP A 880 12.51 27.54 0.93
C ASP A 880 13.95 27.12 1.23
N HIS A 881 14.87 27.29 0.28
CA HIS A 881 16.29 26.95 0.41
C HIS A 881 17.20 28.12 0.82
N LEU A 882 16.62 29.29 1.13
CA LEU A 882 17.39 30.49 1.45
C LEU A 882 18.07 30.39 2.82
N THR A 883 19.40 30.37 2.83
CA THR A 883 20.19 30.13 4.07
C THR A 883 20.45 31.38 4.92
N GLY A 884 20.32 32.58 4.34
CA GLY A 884 20.61 33.83 5.06
C GLY A 884 19.98 35.10 4.47
N LEU A 885 19.54 35.98 5.37
CA LEU A 885 19.16 37.36 5.07
C LEU A 885 20.24 38.31 5.61
N LYS A 886 20.77 39.22 4.79
CA LYS A 886 21.75 40.21 5.27
C LYS A 886 21.10 41.34 6.08
N SER A 887 21.91 42.24 6.63
CA SER A 887 21.44 43.33 7.48
C SER A 887 20.38 44.20 6.80
N GLN A 888 19.31 44.51 7.55
CA GLN A 888 18.29 45.51 7.18
C GLN A 888 17.56 45.21 5.85
N VAL A 889 17.43 43.94 5.44
CA VAL A 889 16.75 43.55 4.19
C VAL A 889 15.33 44.09 4.09
N CYS A 890 14.53 44.01 5.15
CA CYS A 890 13.14 44.50 5.21
C CYS A 890 12.96 45.70 6.15
N GLN A 891 14.03 46.43 6.48
CA GLN A 891 13.94 47.53 7.44
C GLN A 891 12.99 48.63 6.95
N GLY A 892 12.06 49.07 7.80
CA GLY A 892 11.18 50.21 7.54
C GLY A 892 9.98 49.88 6.65
N ASN A 893 9.62 48.61 6.51
CA ASN A 893 8.43 48.18 5.77
C ASN A 893 7.21 48.32 6.68
N THR A 894 6.75 49.56 6.85
CA THR A 894 5.76 49.94 7.86
C THR A 894 4.39 49.27 7.69
N SER A 895 4.06 48.81 6.48
CA SER A 895 2.81 48.08 6.17
C SER A 895 2.96 46.57 6.12
N LEU A 896 4.15 46.01 6.41
CA LEU A 896 4.39 44.57 6.33
C LEU A 896 3.61 43.86 7.44
N GLU A 897 2.57 43.14 7.07
CA GLU A 897 1.67 42.43 7.99
C GLU A 897 2.12 40.98 8.21
N THR A 898 2.63 40.35 7.15
CA THR A 898 3.02 38.94 7.13
C THR A 898 4.39 38.74 6.48
N VAL A 899 5.17 37.80 7.04
CA VAL A 899 6.43 37.34 6.45
C VAL A 899 6.59 35.85 6.71
N HIS A 900 6.86 35.09 5.65
CA HIS A 900 7.17 33.66 5.73
C HIS A 900 8.68 33.49 5.67
N LEU A 901 9.30 33.11 6.79
CA LEU A 901 10.72 32.76 6.86
C LEU A 901 10.90 31.28 6.53
N PRO A 902 11.85 30.91 5.65
CA PRO A 902 12.04 29.52 5.25
C PRO A 902 12.75 28.72 6.34
N ASP A 903 12.41 27.44 6.48
CA ASP A 903 12.96 26.56 7.52
C ASP A 903 14.49 26.36 7.42
N SER A 904 15.04 26.52 6.22
CA SER A 904 16.49 26.44 5.96
C SER A 904 17.30 27.65 6.44
N LEU A 905 16.64 28.69 6.94
CA LEU A 905 17.29 29.94 7.33
C LEU A 905 18.13 29.74 8.60
N THR A 906 19.44 29.97 8.49
CA THR A 906 20.39 29.83 9.61
C THR A 906 20.83 31.18 10.19
N SER A 907 20.67 32.25 9.42
CA SER A 907 21.14 33.59 9.81
C SER A 907 20.18 34.70 9.41
N LEU A 908 19.90 35.58 10.38
CA LEU A 908 19.22 36.85 10.20
C LEU A 908 20.21 37.99 10.47
N GLY A 909 20.40 38.85 9.48
CA GLY A 909 21.32 39.98 9.58
C GLY A 909 20.69 41.12 10.38
N GLY A 910 21.45 41.63 11.36
CA GLY A 910 20.96 42.60 12.34
C GLY A 910 20.05 43.69 11.78
N GLY A 911 18.89 43.86 12.43
CA GLY A 911 17.85 44.82 12.07
C GLY A 911 17.04 44.46 10.82
N CYS A 912 17.03 43.19 10.38
CA CYS A 912 16.36 42.75 9.16
C CYS A 912 14.90 43.20 9.06
N PHE A 913 14.15 43.18 10.17
CA PHE A 913 12.74 43.55 10.26
C PHE A 913 12.50 44.78 11.15
N SER A 914 13.52 45.61 11.36
CA SER A 914 13.35 46.80 12.21
C SER A 914 12.37 47.79 11.58
N ASP A 915 11.57 48.45 12.41
CA ASP A 915 10.55 49.42 12.02
C ASP A 915 9.40 48.85 11.15
N CYS A 916 9.16 47.53 11.18
CA CYS A 916 8.00 46.88 10.56
C CYS A 916 6.78 46.95 11.49
N ASN A 917 6.16 48.13 11.60
CA ASN A 917 5.13 48.41 12.63
C ASN A 917 3.81 47.62 12.45
N ALA A 918 3.51 47.14 11.24
CA ALA A 918 2.33 46.32 10.97
C ALA A 918 2.54 44.82 11.24
N LEU A 919 3.79 44.35 11.44
CA LEU A 919 4.08 42.94 11.58
C LEU A 919 3.60 42.43 12.94
N ARG A 920 2.56 41.60 12.96
CA ARG A 920 1.90 41.12 14.20
C ARG A 920 2.47 39.79 14.70
N ASN A 921 2.81 38.90 13.77
CA ASN A 921 3.29 37.55 14.06
C ASN A 921 4.44 37.20 13.12
N VAL A 922 5.39 36.40 13.61
CA VAL A 922 6.48 35.83 12.82
C VAL A 922 6.88 34.49 13.43
N THR A 923 7.01 33.47 12.60
CA THR A 923 7.58 32.18 13.00
C THR A 923 9.08 32.21 12.78
N ILE A 924 9.86 31.92 13.81
CA ILE A 924 11.31 31.85 13.73
C ILE A 924 11.73 30.41 13.38
N PRO A 925 12.49 30.18 12.30
CA PRO A 925 12.98 28.85 11.95
C PRO A 925 13.94 28.25 12.99
N GLU A 926 13.91 26.91 13.16
CA GLU A 926 14.81 26.13 14.03
C GLU A 926 16.29 26.19 13.59
N GLY A 927 16.60 26.75 12.41
CA GLY A 927 17.98 26.99 11.98
C GLY A 927 18.62 28.25 12.61
N VAL A 928 17.81 29.19 13.12
CA VAL A 928 18.29 30.52 13.54
C VAL A 928 18.98 30.45 14.89
N ILE A 929 20.20 30.99 14.97
CA ILE A 929 21.05 30.93 16.19
C ILE A 929 20.97 32.18 17.07
N SER A 930 20.67 33.35 16.49
CA SER A 930 20.65 34.64 17.21
C SER A 930 19.57 35.58 16.67
N LEU A 931 18.92 36.33 17.56
CA LEU A 931 17.85 37.27 17.21
C LEU A 931 18.21 38.71 17.53
N ASN A 932 18.42 39.55 16.51
CA ASN A 932 18.77 40.97 16.61
C ASN A 932 17.94 41.87 15.65
N ASP A 933 16.77 41.40 15.23
CA ASP A 933 16.20 41.81 13.94
C ASP A 933 14.88 42.59 14.01
N PHE A 934 14.15 42.50 15.12
CA PHE A 934 12.72 42.87 15.22
C PHE A 934 12.45 44.18 15.99
N ALA A 935 13.38 45.15 15.97
CA ALA A 935 13.21 46.38 16.74
C ALA A 935 12.03 47.22 16.21
N ALA A 936 11.24 47.82 17.10
CA ALA A 936 10.09 48.65 16.74
C ALA A 936 9.04 47.97 15.83
N THR A 937 8.84 46.66 16.01
CA THR A 937 7.79 45.90 15.31
C THR A 937 6.46 45.95 16.04
N GLY A 938 5.38 45.56 15.35
CA GLY A 938 4.04 45.45 15.91
C GLY A 938 3.73 44.11 16.56
N LEU A 939 4.75 43.29 16.85
CA LEU A 939 4.57 41.91 17.32
C LEU A 939 3.77 41.87 18.62
N GLU A 940 2.81 40.96 18.73
CA GLU A 940 2.00 40.77 19.95
C GLU A 940 2.51 39.61 20.79
N GLU A 941 2.84 38.49 20.15
CA GLU A 941 3.46 37.34 20.78
C GLU A 941 4.60 36.82 19.91
N ILE A 942 5.57 36.15 20.53
CA ILE A 942 6.62 35.45 19.78
C ILE A 942 7.05 34.17 20.48
N VAL A 943 7.25 33.12 19.67
CA VAL A 943 7.86 31.85 20.07
C VAL A 943 9.29 31.83 19.54
N ILE A 944 10.25 31.61 20.43
CA ILE A 944 11.67 31.54 20.13
C ILE A 944 12.09 30.06 20.22
N PRO A 945 12.57 29.44 19.11
CA PRO A 945 12.87 28.01 19.05
C PRO A 945 14.09 27.62 19.89
N ASP A 946 14.27 26.31 20.07
CA ASP A 946 15.33 25.72 20.90
C ASP A 946 16.73 26.01 20.35
N SER A 947 16.87 26.29 19.05
CA SER A 947 18.13 26.63 18.39
C SER A 947 18.72 27.98 18.79
N VAL A 948 17.91 28.92 19.27
CA VAL A 948 18.34 30.29 19.52
C VAL A 948 19.16 30.36 20.81
N THR A 949 20.38 30.89 20.72
CA THR A 949 21.30 30.99 21.86
C THR A 949 21.39 32.40 22.44
N SER A 950 21.04 33.43 21.67
CA SER A 950 21.17 34.86 22.06
C SER A 950 19.99 35.72 21.58
N ILE A 951 19.44 36.54 22.47
CA ILE A 951 18.27 37.42 22.21
C ILE A 951 18.63 38.90 22.43
N GLY A 952 18.44 39.77 21.43
CA GLY A 952 18.68 41.22 21.53
C GLY A 952 17.75 42.13 20.71
N GLY A 953 16.93 41.57 19.83
CA GLY A 953 16.28 42.31 18.75
C GLY A 953 14.94 42.98 19.02
N PHE A 954 14.39 43.05 20.23
CA PHE A 954 12.98 43.41 20.46
C PHE A 954 12.74 44.81 21.05
N ARG A 955 13.75 45.69 21.11
CA ARG A 955 13.57 47.05 21.64
C ARG A 955 12.41 47.79 20.92
N TYR A 956 11.63 48.55 21.66
CA TYR A 956 10.48 49.34 21.19
C TYR A 956 9.31 48.54 20.57
N CYS A 957 9.20 47.22 20.82
CA CYS A 957 8.01 46.44 20.45
C CYS A 957 6.87 46.72 21.43
N ALA A 958 6.20 47.86 21.27
CA ALA A 958 5.23 48.36 22.24
C ALA A 958 4.00 47.45 22.43
N SER A 959 3.67 46.63 21.42
CA SER A 959 2.53 45.69 21.44
C SER A 959 2.88 44.30 21.98
N LEU A 960 4.16 43.98 22.17
CA LEU A 960 4.61 42.64 22.52
C LEU A 960 4.21 42.31 23.95
N ARG A 961 3.23 41.41 24.13
CA ARG A 961 2.66 41.01 25.42
C ARG A 961 3.20 39.70 25.97
N LYS A 962 3.59 38.76 25.10
CA LYS A 962 4.07 37.43 25.49
C LYS A 962 5.32 37.03 24.70
N VAL A 963 6.28 36.41 25.39
CA VAL A 963 7.48 35.80 24.78
C VAL A 963 7.63 34.37 25.33
N ASP A 964 7.54 33.36 24.46
CA ASP A 964 7.85 31.97 24.78
C ASP A 964 9.25 31.61 24.25
N ILE A 965 10.10 31.10 25.13
CA ILE A 965 11.52 30.92 24.89
C ILE A 965 11.88 29.44 25.07
N GLY A 966 12.42 28.84 24.02
CA GLY A 966 12.91 27.47 23.98
C GLY A 966 14.11 27.19 24.90
N THR A 967 14.60 25.96 24.83
CA THR A 967 15.55 25.39 25.78
C THR A 967 17.01 25.87 25.60
N GLY A 968 17.38 26.35 24.41
CA GLY A 968 18.78 26.66 24.06
C GLY A 968 19.28 28.06 24.42
N VAL A 969 18.42 28.97 24.88
CA VAL A 969 18.83 30.36 25.15
C VAL A 969 19.86 30.44 26.28
N THR A 970 20.98 31.11 26.00
CA THR A 970 22.07 31.28 26.97
C THR A 970 22.32 32.73 27.38
N THR A 971 21.88 33.71 26.57
CA THR A 971 22.20 35.12 26.79
C THR A 971 21.11 36.07 26.30
N PHE A 972 20.81 37.10 27.10
CA PHE A 972 20.01 38.26 26.69
C PHE A 972 20.90 39.49 26.55
N LEU A 973 20.93 40.07 25.35
CA LEU A 973 21.78 41.18 24.95
C LEU A 973 21.25 42.53 25.45
N GLN A 974 22.11 43.55 25.37
CA GLN A 974 21.82 44.88 25.90
C GLN A 974 20.51 45.46 25.31
N ASN A 975 19.63 45.95 26.19
CA ASN A 975 18.35 46.56 25.83
C ASN A 975 17.37 45.67 25.03
N ALA A 976 17.51 44.33 25.10
CA ALA A 976 16.72 43.39 24.30
C ALA A 976 15.21 43.66 24.27
N PHE A 977 14.61 44.06 25.40
CA PHE A 977 13.17 44.34 25.54
C PHE A 977 12.88 45.75 26.07
N ASN A 978 13.82 46.69 25.86
CA ASN A 978 13.64 48.06 26.30
C ASN A 978 12.42 48.68 25.61
N ASN A 979 11.55 49.36 26.37
CA ASN A 979 10.31 49.96 25.86
C ASN A 979 9.29 48.99 25.22
N CYS A 980 9.29 47.70 25.58
CA CYS A 980 8.18 46.78 25.28
C CYS A 980 7.03 46.95 26.27
N THR A 981 6.29 48.04 26.17
CA THR A 981 5.36 48.51 27.22
C THR A 981 4.17 47.59 27.52
N ALA A 982 3.76 46.73 26.59
CA ALA A 982 2.68 45.75 26.80
C ALA A 982 3.17 44.40 27.35
N LEU A 983 4.47 44.22 27.56
CA LEU A 983 5.04 42.92 27.90
C LEU A 983 4.62 42.49 29.30
N GLU A 984 3.96 41.35 29.41
CA GLU A 984 3.38 40.86 30.67
C GLU A 984 3.84 39.45 31.00
N VAL A 985 4.12 38.61 30.00
CA VAL A 985 4.42 37.19 30.19
C VAL A 985 5.70 36.78 29.49
N PHE A 986 6.60 36.17 30.26
CA PHE A 986 7.72 35.39 29.74
C PHE A 986 7.53 33.93 30.11
N ILE A 987 7.69 33.04 29.13
CA ILE A 987 7.84 31.61 29.35
C ILE A 987 9.27 31.28 28.95
N ILE A 988 10.08 30.79 29.88
CA ILE A 988 11.50 30.48 29.64
C ILE A 988 11.71 29.01 29.93
N ARG A 989 12.03 28.23 28.90
CA ARG A 989 12.24 26.77 28.99
C ARG A 989 13.73 26.39 29.06
N ALA A 990 14.61 27.39 29.11
CA ALA A 990 16.04 27.20 29.18
C ALA A 990 16.46 26.32 30.38
N GLY A 991 17.23 25.27 30.12
CA GLY A 991 17.68 24.31 31.14
C GLY A 991 18.69 24.87 32.17
N LYS A 992 19.05 26.15 32.05
CA LYS A 992 19.88 26.90 33.01
C LYS A 992 19.50 28.38 32.94
N VAL A 993 19.75 29.11 34.02
CA VAL A 993 19.53 30.57 34.06
C VAL A 993 20.42 31.26 33.01
N PRO A 994 19.85 31.96 32.01
CA PRO A 994 20.64 32.65 30.99
C PRO A 994 21.48 33.77 31.58
N SER A 995 22.61 34.08 30.94
CA SER A 995 23.51 35.14 31.40
C SER A 995 22.92 36.54 31.16
N TYR A 996 23.14 37.44 32.12
CA TYR A 996 22.74 38.83 32.04
C TYR A 996 23.80 39.66 31.30
N ALA A 997 23.46 40.19 30.11
CA ALA A 997 24.32 41.10 29.35
C ALA A 997 23.69 42.50 29.17
N GLY A 998 23.07 43.04 30.23
CA GLY A 998 22.56 44.42 30.23
C GLY A 998 21.21 44.62 29.55
N TRP A 999 20.39 43.57 29.42
CA TRP A 999 19.01 43.70 28.97
C TRP A 999 18.16 44.47 29.99
N THR A 1000 17.15 45.18 29.50
CA THR A 1000 16.24 45.99 30.33
C THR A 1000 14.80 45.74 29.92
N LEU A 1001 13.88 45.90 30.87
CA LEU A 1001 12.43 45.93 30.67
C LEU A 1001 11.91 47.37 30.79
N PRO A 1002 10.65 47.64 30.43
CA PRO A 1002 10.04 48.94 30.72
C PRO A 1002 10.10 49.30 32.21
N ASP A 1003 10.23 50.60 32.50
CA ASP A 1003 10.20 51.10 33.87
C ASP A 1003 8.87 50.74 34.54
N GLY A 1004 8.94 50.14 35.73
CA GLY A 1004 7.75 49.72 36.49
C GLY A 1004 7.08 48.43 36.01
N TRP A 1005 7.77 47.60 35.22
CA TRP A 1005 7.26 46.30 34.76
C TRP A 1005 6.75 45.42 35.92
N SER A 1006 5.56 44.83 35.75
CA SER A 1006 4.84 44.05 36.78
C SER A 1006 4.36 42.67 36.30
N GLY A 1007 4.91 42.18 35.19
CA GLY A 1007 4.55 40.89 34.61
C GLY A 1007 5.10 39.67 35.36
N SER A 1008 4.90 38.49 34.76
CA SER A 1008 5.30 37.19 35.29
C SER A 1008 6.33 36.49 34.40
N PHE A 1009 7.29 35.81 35.04
CA PHE A 1009 8.21 34.87 34.42
C PHE A 1009 7.82 33.44 34.82
N TYR A 1010 7.49 32.60 33.85
CA TYR A 1010 7.31 31.17 34.02
C TYR A 1010 8.62 30.46 33.63
N VAL A 1011 9.26 29.81 34.60
CA VAL A 1011 10.59 29.18 34.45
C VAL A 1011 10.55 27.74 34.97
N PRO A 1012 11.47 26.83 34.58
CA PRO A 1012 11.43 25.45 35.03
C PRO A 1012 11.37 25.38 36.56
N ASP A 1013 10.51 24.50 37.09
CA ASP A 1013 10.13 24.48 38.50
C ASP A 1013 11.34 24.37 39.43
N ASP A 1014 12.37 23.64 39.02
CA ASP A 1014 13.62 23.44 39.74
C ASP A 1014 14.58 24.64 39.67
N LEU A 1015 14.36 25.58 38.74
CA LEU A 1015 15.20 26.77 38.54
C LEU A 1015 14.64 28.05 39.16
N VAL A 1016 13.43 28.06 39.71
CA VAL A 1016 12.79 29.27 40.28
C VAL A 1016 13.71 30.00 41.27
N GLU A 1017 14.31 29.27 42.22
CA GLU A 1017 15.24 29.87 43.20
C GLU A 1017 16.57 30.32 42.57
N ALA A 1018 17.03 29.63 41.53
CA ALA A 1018 18.23 30.02 40.80
C ALA A 1018 18.04 31.38 40.08
N TYR A 1019 16.86 31.61 39.48
CA TYR A 1019 16.51 32.90 38.89
C TYR A 1019 16.44 34.04 39.93
N ARG A 1020 15.90 33.77 41.12
CA ARG A 1020 15.83 34.75 42.23
C ARG A 1020 17.20 35.17 42.75
N ALA A 1021 18.20 34.29 42.66
CA ALA A 1021 19.57 34.56 43.13
C ALA A 1021 20.51 35.12 42.03
N ALA A 1022 20.23 34.86 40.76
CA ALA A 1022 21.13 35.18 39.66
C ALA A 1022 21.30 36.69 39.43
N ASN A 1023 22.52 37.11 39.09
CA ASN A 1023 22.81 38.51 38.81
C ASN A 1023 22.01 39.02 37.60
N GLY A 1024 21.45 40.24 37.71
CA GLY A 1024 20.51 40.79 36.72
C GLY A 1024 19.07 40.30 36.90
N TRP A 1025 18.87 38.99 37.06
CA TRP A 1025 17.55 38.37 37.26
C TRP A 1025 16.95 38.61 38.64
N LYS A 1026 17.79 38.71 39.68
CA LYS A 1026 17.36 38.98 41.08
C LYS A 1026 16.52 40.25 41.26
N ASN A 1027 16.58 41.18 40.30
CA ASN A 1027 15.79 42.41 40.31
C ASN A 1027 14.27 42.15 40.11
N PHE A 1028 13.89 40.96 39.63
CA PHE A 1028 12.51 40.54 39.39
C PHE A 1028 12.08 39.38 40.30
N SER A 1029 12.69 39.26 41.49
CA SER A 1029 12.54 38.09 42.38
C SER A 1029 11.09 37.74 42.75
N THR A 1030 10.17 38.72 42.76
CA THR A 1030 8.74 38.54 43.03
C THR A 1030 7.90 38.11 41.83
N SER A 1031 8.48 38.09 40.62
CA SER A 1031 7.76 37.83 39.37
C SER A 1031 7.90 36.40 38.85
N TYR A 1032 8.74 35.55 39.46
CA TYR A 1032 8.96 34.16 39.02
C TYR A 1032 7.91 33.20 39.55
N LYS A 1033 7.33 32.40 38.65
CA LYS A 1033 6.39 31.30 38.89
C LYS A 1033 6.92 29.99 38.27
N PRO A 1034 6.58 28.82 38.83
CA PRO A 1034 6.86 27.53 38.22
C PRO A 1034 6.22 27.40 36.84
N LEU A 1035 6.90 26.76 35.90
CA LEU A 1035 6.40 26.51 34.55
C LEU A 1035 5.16 25.61 34.57
N SER A 1036 5.08 24.68 35.53
CA SER A 1036 3.89 23.82 35.73
C SER A 1036 2.62 24.58 36.11
N GLU A 1037 2.72 25.83 36.58
CA GLU A 1037 1.56 26.69 36.88
C GLU A 1037 1.07 27.46 35.66
N TYR A 1038 1.76 27.37 34.52
CA TYR A 1038 1.29 27.99 33.29
C TYR A 1038 0.16 27.15 32.67
N VAL A 1039 -1.03 27.73 32.60
CA VAL A 1039 -2.17 27.19 31.84
C VAL A 1039 -2.39 28.13 30.66
N GLU A 1040 -2.39 27.57 29.46
CA GLU A 1040 -2.44 28.32 28.19
C GLU A 1040 -3.76 29.06 27.97
#